data_AF-A0A942BUQ9-F1
#
_entry.id   AF-A0A942BUQ9-F1
#
_cell.length_a   1.000
_cell.length_b   1.000
_cell.length_c   1.000
_cell.angle_alpha   90.00
_cell.angle_beta   90.00
_cell.angle_gamma   90.00
#
_symmetry.space_group_name_H-M   'P 1'
#
loop_
_entity.id
_entity.type
_entity.pdbx_description
1 polymer ?
#
loop_
_entity_poly.entity_id
_entity_poly.type
_entity_poly.pdbx_seq_one_letter_code
_entity_poly.pdbx_strand_id
1 'polypeptide(L)'
;MKLAPMIGFLLALVVAEVAAATQTVTNIHGTPVIGSVGRTDKIRRRSLPLYPGTDRRSMIRSRSVNNNTGSTPTSRSAATITVTNTNDIGPGSLRQAILDAAPGDTINFSITGTITLTSGQLVINKNLTIQGPGANLLTVSGNLTYSNRVFFIAENMTAVLDGMTITGGCLGGVGGAIASLIGAHLTVRNSIVTGNCNGSSGAGIANWGGTLIVSNSIVSDNQALFYDAGGGGIWNYAFAPDYHTFIGATLIVRNSTISGNLAYGSVGGGILNEAGNMTITNSTISGNIADDGNGYGGGGGIYTYSARDSPGSGVTSISNCTIFGNTGGDFGAGGIETSERNPGTEVLRNTIVAGNLASRTASDVAGIIETASHNLIGDAASSGGIQNGVNGNIVGISPRLGPLRNNGGTTTTRALRPGSPAINAGNNCVLTENGCGDGNPALETDQRGLPRNGNVDIGAFERQQNDVSVSTPFDFDGDGKADQAVFRPQDGNWYMNGSEAGYMAAQWGVAGDKLVSADYDGEGKTDTAIFRDGVWWILKSDGSGYDTIGWGLPTDDPVPADFDGDGKTDLAVIRDGVWWILKSTGGSDSIQWGLPTDIPVPADYDGDGKTDLAVIRDGTWWIRKSTGGYTSSQWGLPTDIPVPADYDGDGKTDLAVIRDSVWWILKSNGTGYDRIQWGLPTDIPVPADYDGDGRADVSVVRDGVWWILKSTGGYDSLQWGLPTDIPVPARQ
;
A
#
# COMPACT_ATOMS: atom_id res chain seq x y z
N MET A 1 18.68 -27.59 -12.07
CA MET A 1 19.66 -28.04 -13.11
C MET A 1 18.90 -27.97 -14.44
N LYS A 2 18.78 -26.85 -15.14
CA LYS A 2 19.78 -26.04 -15.87
C LYS A 2 19.24 -24.60 -15.96
N LEU A 3 19.94 -23.62 -15.38
CA LEU A 3 19.56 -22.19 -15.43
C LEU A 3 20.59 -21.34 -16.23
N ALA A 4 21.33 -21.98 -17.14
CA ALA A 4 22.62 -21.46 -17.61
C ALA A 4 22.73 -20.95 -19.07
N PRO A 5 21.78 -21.12 -20.03
CA PRO A 5 22.06 -20.64 -21.39
C PRO A 5 21.16 -19.53 -21.95
N MET A 6 20.30 -18.85 -21.19
CA MET A 6 19.51 -17.70 -21.71
C MET A 6 19.77 -16.34 -21.04
N ILE A 7 20.58 -16.30 -19.98
CA ILE A 7 21.12 -15.05 -19.41
C ILE A 7 22.21 -14.43 -20.32
N GLY A 8 22.85 -15.24 -21.18
CA GLY A 8 23.87 -14.76 -22.12
C GLY A 8 23.36 -13.81 -23.22
N PHE A 9 22.04 -13.75 -23.46
CA PHE A 9 21.44 -12.82 -24.44
C PHE A 9 21.24 -11.40 -23.84
N LEU A 10 21.17 -11.25 -22.51
CA LEU A 10 21.05 -9.96 -21.82
C LEU A 10 22.31 -9.10 -21.93
N LEU A 11 23.48 -9.73 -22.04
CA LEU A 11 24.79 -9.04 -22.12
C LEU A 11 24.91 -8.15 -23.38
N ALA A 12 24.22 -8.51 -24.47
CA ALA A 12 24.24 -7.73 -25.71
C ALA A 12 23.46 -6.42 -25.59
N LEU A 13 22.47 -6.33 -24.69
CA LEU A 13 21.70 -5.10 -24.46
C LEU A 13 22.43 -4.15 -23.48
N VAL A 14 22.97 -4.67 -22.37
CA VAL A 14 23.61 -3.82 -21.33
C VAL A 14 24.95 -3.24 -21.82
N VAL A 15 25.76 -4.00 -22.55
CA VAL A 15 27.02 -3.48 -23.14
C VAL A 15 26.73 -2.51 -24.30
N ALA A 16 25.62 -2.68 -25.02
CA ALA A 16 25.17 -1.73 -26.03
C ALA A 16 24.61 -0.43 -25.43
N GLU A 17 23.98 -0.48 -24.25
CA GLU A 17 23.47 0.69 -23.53
C GLU A 17 24.57 1.60 -23.00
N VAL A 18 25.70 1.05 -22.51
CA VAL A 18 26.89 1.83 -22.12
C VAL A 18 27.54 2.48 -23.36
N ALA A 19 27.51 1.83 -24.52
CA ALA A 19 28.04 2.37 -25.77
C ALA A 19 27.12 3.44 -26.40
N ALA A 20 25.79 3.34 -26.23
CA ALA A 20 24.83 4.34 -26.72
C ALA A 20 24.80 5.63 -25.88
N ALA A 21 25.27 5.59 -24.62
CA ALA A 21 25.38 6.75 -23.74
C ALA A 21 26.56 7.69 -24.08
N THR A 22 27.42 7.30 -25.03
CA THR A 22 28.42 8.20 -25.63
C THR A 22 27.92 8.71 -26.98
N GLN A 23 26.87 9.54 -26.96
CA GLN A 23 26.55 10.34 -28.15
C GLN A 23 27.65 11.38 -28.37
N THR A 24 28.25 11.27 -29.55
CA THR A 24 29.26 12.14 -30.11
C THR A 24 28.71 13.54 -30.28
N VAL A 25 29.38 14.51 -29.66
CA VAL A 25 29.29 15.93 -30.03
C VAL A 25 29.70 16.04 -31.50
N THR A 26 28.74 16.26 -32.39
CA THR A 26 29.02 16.64 -33.77
C THR A 26 29.41 18.11 -33.79
N ASN A 27 30.70 18.39 -33.91
CA ASN A 27 31.17 19.72 -34.25
C ASN A 27 30.92 19.95 -35.75
N ILE A 28 30.33 21.11 -36.05
CA ILE A 28 30.11 21.61 -37.41
C ILE A 28 31.50 21.79 -38.06
N HIS A 29 31.85 20.93 -39.01
CA HIS A 29 32.57 21.22 -40.26
C HIS A 29 33.01 19.90 -40.91
N GLY A 30 32.52 19.66 -42.13
CA GLY A 30 32.73 18.41 -42.87
C GLY A 30 34.17 18.17 -43.31
N THR A 31 34.60 16.90 -43.22
CA THR A 31 35.31 16.10 -44.24
C THR A 31 35.70 14.74 -43.64
N PRO A 32 35.55 13.61 -44.35
CA PRO A 32 35.90 12.28 -43.83
C PRO A 32 37.35 11.90 -44.18
N VAL A 33 38.07 11.30 -43.24
CA VAL A 33 39.35 10.63 -43.51
C VAL A 33 39.20 9.13 -43.26
N ILE A 34 39.52 8.36 -44.30
CA ILE A 34 39.55 6.90 -44.37
C ILE A 34 40.80 6.38 -43.68
N GLY A 35 40.67 5.35 -42.83
CA GLY A 35 41.79 4.60 -42.25
C GLY A 35 41.39 3.15 -41.99
N SER A 36 41.96 2.25 -42.79
CA SER A 36 41.72 0.81 -42.87
C SER A 36 42.01 0.00 -41.58
N VAL A 37 41.16 -0.98 -41.25
CA VAL A 37 41.41 -2.01 -40.22
C VAL A 37 42.08 -3.23 -40.86
N GLY A 38 43.33 -3.49 -40.48
CA GLY A 38 44.03 -4.75 -40.72
C GLY A 38 43.75 -5.76 -39.60
N ARG A 39 43.51 -7.02 -39.99
CA ARG A 39 43.19 -8.16 -39.12
C ARG A 39 44.45 -8.86 -38.56
N THR A 40 44.18 -9.62 -37.48
CA THR A 40 44.89 -10.77 -36.89
C THR A 40 46.23 -10.56 -36.19
N ASP A 41 46.29 -10.86 -34.88
CA ASP A 41 46.93 -12.12 -34.45
C ASP A 41 46.65 -12.57 -33.00
N LYS A 42 46.79 -13.89 -32.82
CA LYS A 42 46.54 -14.74 -31.63
C LYS A 42 47.41 -14.38 -30.42
N ILE A 43 46.87 -14.54 -29.19
CA ILE A 43 47.70 -14.70 -27.97
C ILE A 43 47.29 -15.96 -27.18
N ARG A 44 48.30 -16.78 -26.91
CA ARG A 44 48.27 -18.02 -26.13
C ARG A 44 48.23 -17.74 -24.62
N ARG A 45 47.58 -18.67 -23.90
CA ARG A 45 47.64 -18.86 -22.44
C ARG A 45 49.07 -18.84 -21.91
N ARG A 46 49.30 -18.15 -20.79
CA ARG A 46 50.32 -18.51 -19.79
C ARG A 46 49.91 -18.04 -18.39
N SER A 47 50.36 -18.86 -17.45
CA SER A 47 49.90 -19.10 -16.09
C SER A 47 50.38 -18.06 -15.07
N LEU A 48 49.59 -17.93 -14.00
CA LEU A 48 49.86 -17.21 -12.74
C LEU A 48 51.19 -17.62 -12.07
N PRO A 49 51.74 -16.73 -11.23
CA PRO A 49 52.25 -17.20 -9.93
C PRO A 49 51.75 -16.38 -8.72
N LEU A 50 51.28 -17.18 -7.76
CA LEU A 50 51.18 -17.06 -6.30
C LEU A 50 51.94 -15.93 -5.57
N TYR A 51 51.23 -15.30 -4.62
CA TYR A 51 51.74 -14.52 -3.49
C TYR A 51 52.41 -15.40 -2.41
N PRO A 52 53.34 -14.83 -1.62
CA PRO A 52 53.18 -14.94 -0.16
C PRO A 52 53.55 -13.67 0.64
N GLY A 53 52.63 -13.26 1.53
CA GLY A 53 52.77 -13.07 2.99
C GLY A 53 53.88 -12.22 3.66
N THR A 54 53.40 -11.30 4.54
CA THR A 54 53.99 -10.81 5.82
C THR A 54 55.21 -9.87 5.72
N ASP A 55 55.45 -8.80 6.51
CA ASP A 55 55.01 -8.36 7.84
C ASP A 55 55.24 -6.83 8.01
N ARG A 56 54.66 -6.23 9.05
CA ARG A 56 54.73 -4.82 9.49
C ARG A 56 56.15 -4.36 9.88
N ARG A 57 56.52 -3.11 9.54
CA ARG A 57 57.02 -2.03 10.46
C ARG A 57 57.70 -0.88 9.70
N SER A 58 57.50 0.32 10.25
CA SER A 58 58.44 1.46 10.26
C SER A 58 58.24 2.62 9.25
N MET A 59 57.56 3.64 9.77
CA MET A 59 57.95 5.06 9.79
C MET A 59 58.06 5.83 8.48
N ILE A 60 56.99 6.60 8.27
CA ILE A 60 56.93 7.86 7.53
C ILE A 60 58.08 8.79 7.94
N ARG A 61 58.93 9.16 6.99
CA ARG A 61 59.60 10.46 6.94
C ARG A 61 59.31 11.10 5.60
N SER A 62 58.22 11.87 5.53
CA SER A 62 57.96 12.77 4.42
C SER A 62 58.94 13.94 4.48
N ARG A 63 59.87 14.00 3.52
CA ARG A 63 60.61 15.23 3.21
C ARG A 63 59.67 16.12 2.39
N SER A 64 59.28 17.25 2.97
CA SER A 64 58.54 18.31 2.31
C SER A 64 59.34 18.84 1.11
N VAL A 65 58.73 18.81 -0.07
CA VAL A 65 59.07 19.69 -1.19
C VAL A 65 57.76 20.34 -1.61
N ASN A 66 57.63 21.61 -1.25
CA ASN A 66 56.50 22.47 -1.61
C ASN A 66 56.58 22.83 -3.09
N ASN A 67 55.71 22.25 -3.91
CA ASN A 67 55.31 22.85 -5.19
C ASN A 67 53.87 23.34 -5.05
N ASN A 68 53.74 24.54 -4.50
CA ASN A 68 52.49 25.27 -4.40
C ASN A 68 52.17 25.90 -5.77
N THR A 69 51.43 25.17 -6.62
CA THR A 69 50.65 25.73 -7.75
C THR A 69 49.31 24.99 -7.95
N GLY A 70 48.76 24.41 -6.88
CA GLY A 70 47.40 23.88 -6.90
C GLY A 70 46.42 24.96 -6.46
N SER A 71 45.71 25.59 -7.40
CA SER A 71 44.45 26.24 -7.07
C SER A 71 43.58 25.23 -6.33
N THR A 72 43.32 25.47 -5.04
CA THR A 72 42.26 24.80 -4.30
C THR A 72 40.99 24.94 -5.14
N PRO A 73 40.29 23.83 -5.49
CA PRO A 73 38.99 23.95 -6.08
C PRO A 73 38.12 24.64 -5.03
N THR A 74 37.77 25.89 -5.29
CA THR A 74 36.73 26.58 -4.54
C THR A 74 35.48 25.73 -4.67
N SER A 75 35.01 25.14 -3.56
CA SER A 75 33.76 24.40 -3.53
C SER A 75 32.63 25.34 -3.95
N ARG A 76 32.15 25.20 -5.18
CA ARG A 76 30.91 25.86 -5.60
C ARG A 76 29.80 25.35 -4.69
N SER A 77 29.04 26.26 -4.08
CA SER A 77 27.84 25.91 -3.33
C SER A 77 26.83 25.25 -4.29
N ALA A 78 26.21 24.15 -3.87
CA ALA A 78 25.20 23.44 -4.65
C ALA A 78 24.10 24.42 -5.08
N ALA A 79 23.86 24.52 -6.39
CA ALA A 79 22.83 25.38 -6.94
C ALA A 79 21.47 24.66 -6.94
N THR A 80 20.40 25.45 -6.98
CA THR A 80 19.04 24.96 -7.23
C THR A 80 18.61 25.33 -8.64
N ILE A 81 18.16 24.35 -9.41
CA ILE A 81 17.65 24.53 -10.78
C ILE A 81 16.18 24.20 -10.81
N THR A 82 15.35 25.10 -11.36
CA THR A 82 13.89 24.94 -11.38
C THR A 82 13.38 24.48 -12.73
N VAL A 83 12.64 23.38 -12.72
CA VAL A 83 11.83 22.90 -13.84
C VAL A 83 10.55 23.73 -13.90
N THR A 84 10.26 24.29 -15.07
CA THR A 84 9.20 25.30 -15.27
C THR A 84 8.11 24.87 -16.26
N ASN A 85 8.26 23.70 -16.88
CA ASN A 85 7.23 23.12 -17.75
C ASN A 85 7.28 21.59 -17.73
N THR A 86 6.23 20.96 -18.28
CA THR A 86 6.07 19.50 -18.33
C THR A 86 6.62 18.87 -19.61
N ASN A 87 7.31 19.63 -20.46
CA ASN A 87 7.87 19.08 -21.69
C ASN A 87 8.99 18.08 -21.37
N ASP A 88 9.19 17.10 -22.23
CA ASP A 88 10.31 16.16 -22.11
C ASP A 88 11.65 16.82 -22.47
N ILE A 89 11.67 17.66 -23.50
CA ILE A 89 12.88 18.28 -24.05
C ILE A 89 12.77 19.81 -24.12
N GLY A 90 13.93 20.46 -24.16
CA GLY A 90 14.06 21.90 -24.36
C GLY A 90 14.10 22.70 -23.04
N PRO A 91 14.30 24.03 -23.14
CA PRO A 91 14.45 24.90 -21.98
C PRO A 91 13.29 24.76 -20.97
N GLY A 92 13.64 24.67 -19.68
CA GLY A 92 12.69 24.54 -18.59
C GLY A 92 12.17 23.13 -18.33
N SER A 93 12.54 22.12 -19.13
CA SER A 93 12.21 20.73 -18.87
C SER A 93 13.09 20.10 -17.78
N LEU A 94 12.61 18.99 -17.19
CA LEU A 94 13.42 18.18 -16.26
C LEU A 94 14.69 17.65 -16.93
N ARG A 95 14.60 17.18 -18.17
CA ARG A 95 15.77 16.66 -18.90
C ARG A 95 16.82 17.75 -19.09
N GLN A 96 16.41 18.96 -19.46
CA GLN A 96 17.33 20.08 -19.61
C GLN A 96 17.93 20.48 -18.26
N ALA A 97 17.13 20.50 -17.19
CA ALA A 97 17.63 20.77 -15.85
C ALA A 97 18.69 19.75 -15.39
N ILE A 98 18.51 18.45 -15.69
CA ILE A 98 19.50 17.40 -15.41
C ILE A 98 20.79 17.62 -16.20
N LEU A 99 20.68 18.04 -17.47
CA LEU A 99 21.84 18.38 -18.31
C LEU A 99 22.61 19.57 -17.74
N ASP A 100 21.91 20.63 -17.35
CA ASP A 100 22.47 21.89 -16.86
C ASP A 100 23.05 21.78 -15.43
N ALA A 101 22.57 20.82 -14.64
CA ALA A 101 23.03 20.58 -13.27
C ALA A 101 24.51 20.18 -13.20
N ALA A 102 25.22 20.77 -12.24
CA ALA A 102 26.54 20.32 -11.80
C ALA A 102 26.40 19.23 -10.72
N PRO A 103 27.44 18.39 -10.49
CA PRO A 103 27.42 17.41 -9.40
C PRO A 103 27.17 18.06 -8.04
N GLY A 104 26.20 17.53 -7.30
CA GLY A 104 25.76 18.02 -5.99
C GLY A 104 24.60 19.03 -6.03
N ASP A 105 24.20 19.51 -7.22
CA ASP A 105 23.07 20.43 -7.35
C ASP A 105 21.73 19.77 -6.99
N THR A 106 20.71 20.60 -6.73
CA THR A 106 19.33 20.19 -6.51
C THR A 106 18.44 20.70 -7.64
N ILE A 107 17.56 19.84 -8.15
CA ILE A 107 16.51 20.20 -9.10
C ILE A 107 15.18 20.27 -8.34
N ASN A 108 14.45 21.38 -8.49
CA ASN A 108 13.10 21.54 -7.96
C ASN A 108 12.10 21.90 -9.08
N PHE A 109 10.82 22.04 -8.74
CA PHE A 109 9.76 22.27 -9.70
C PHE A 109 8.89 23.45 -9.26
N SER A 110 8.53 24.30 -10.22
CA SER A 110 7.48 25.32 -10.06
C SER A 110 6.16 24.88 -10.70
N ILE A 111 6.06 23.61 -11.09
CA ILE A 111 4.95 23.03 -11.84
C ILE A 111 4.42 21.78 -11.15
N THR A 112 3.17 21.44 -11.46
CA THR A 112 2.50 20.18 -11.14
C THR A 112 2.05 19.52 -12.45
N GLY A 113 1.59 18.27 -12.38
CA GLY A 113 1.12 17.50 -13.53
C GLY A 113 2.12 16.44 -14.01
N THR A 114 1.95 15.98 -15.24
CA THR A 114 2.70 14.83 -15.77
C THR A 114 3.77 15.24 -16.77
N ILE A 115 5.02 14.90 -16.49
CA ILE A 115 6.13 14.90 -17.45
C ILE A 115 6.14 13.54 -18.15
N THR A 116 5.76 13.52 -19.41
CA THR A 116 5.73 12.28 -20.22
C THR A 116 7.00 12.18 -21.06
N LEU A 117 7.81 11.14 -20.82
CA LEU A 117 9.05 10.92 -21.51
C LEU A 117 8.81 10.32 -22.89
N THR A 118 9.33 10.98 -23.92
CA THR A 118 9.23 10.58 -25.33
C THR A 118 10.59 10.37 -25.99
N SER A 119 11.66 10.84 -25.33
CA SER A 119 13.04 10.89 -25.82
C SER A 119 13.96 9.96 -25.03
N GLY A 120 13.42 8.88 -24.46
CA GLY A 120 14.15 7.89 -23.67
C GLY A 120 14.25 8.22 -22.18
N GLN A 121 15.04 7.44 -21.46
CA GLN A 121 15.24 7.56 -20.02
C GLN A 121 15.93 8.86 -19.59
N LEU A 122 15.76 9.24 -18.33
CA LEU A 122 16.51 10.31 -17.66
C LEU A 122 17.77 9.71 -17.02
N VAL A 123 18.94 10.08 -17.55
CA VAL A 123 20.24 9.58 -17.07
C VAL A 123 20.79 10.49 -15.98
N ILE A 124 21.05 9.93 -14.80
CA ILE A 124 21.72 10.60 -13.69
C ILE A 124 23.14 10.03 -13.59
N ASN A 125 24.10 10.76 -14.17
CA ASN A 125 25.52 10.42 -14.23
C ASN A 125 26.42 11.33 -13.38
N LYS A 126 25.80 11.97 -12.39
CA LYS A 126 26.40 12.91 -11.45
C LYS A 126 25.64 12.82 -10.13
N ASN A 127 26.27 13.25 -9.03
CA ASN A 127 25.55 13.37 -7.77
C ASN A 127 24.43 14.40 -7.93
N LEU A 128 23.19 14.05 -7.60
CA LEU A 128 22.05 14.90 -7.90
C LEU A 128 20.86 14.63 -6.96
N THR A 129 20.21 15.71 -6.52
CA THR A 129 18.92 15.63 -5.83
C THR A 129 17.84 16.15 -6.77
N ILE A 130 16.74 15.40 -6.94
CA ILE A 130 15.54 15.83 -7.66
C ILE A 130 14.39 15.84 -6.67
N GLN A 131 13.92 17.04 -6.33
CA GLN A 131 12.90 17.28 -5.31
C GLN A 131 11.62 17.79 -5.96
N GLY A 132 10.65 16.90 -6.12
CA GLY A 132 9.30 17.19 -6.56
C GLY A 132 8.46 17.90 -5.50
N PRO A 133 7.32 18.50 -5.91
CA PRO A 133 6.41 19.21 -5.01
C PRO A 133 5.56 18.28 -4.13
N GLY A 134 5.55 16.97 -4.40
CA GLY A 134 4.70 15.97 -3.73
C GLY A 134 4.29 14.87 -4.71
N ALA A 135 4.21 13.61 -4.23
CA ALA A 135 3.90 12.46 -5.09
C ALA A 135 2.51 12.54 -5.75
N ASN A 136 1.55 13.17 -5.08
CA ASN A 136 0.21 13.44 -5.61
C ASN A 136 0.16 14.62 -6.60
N LEU A 137 1.24 15.39 -6.73
CA LEU A 137 1.28 16.63 -7.51
C LEU A 137 2.13 16.52 -8.79
N LEU A 138 3.16 15.69 -8.80
CA LEU A 138 4.06 15.54 -9.94
C LEU A 138 4.22 14.07 -10.32
N THR A 139 3.99 13.79 -11.60
CA THR A 139 4.22 12.48 -12.20
C THR A 139 5.32 12.57 -13.25
N VAL A 140 6.30 11.67 -13.19
CA VAL A 140 7.30 11.43 -14.25
C VAL A 140 7.01 10.06 -14.87
N SER A 141 6.54 10.07 -16.12
CA SER A 141 6.05 8.87 -16.80
C SER A 141 6.98 8.43 -17.94
N GLY A 142 7.33 7.15 -17.96
CA GLY A 142 8.06 6.49 -19.06
C GLY A 142 7.20 6.25 -20.32
N ASN A 143 5.93 6.65 -20.31
CA ASN A 143 4.98 6.57 -21.43
C ASN A 143 4.63 5.14 -21.90
N LEU A 144 4.90 4.10 -21.11
CA LEU A 144 4.50 2.70 -21.35
C LEU A 144 4.94 2.13 -22.71
N THR A 145 5.96 2.68 -23.37
CA THR A 145 6.28 2.34 -24.77
C THR A 145 7.07 1.04 -24.96
N TYR A 146 7.14 0.16 -23.95
CA TYR A 146 8.00 -1.06 -23.93
C TYR A 146 9.51 -0.82 -24.19
N SER A 147 9.93 0.44 -24.34
CA SER A 147 11.25 0.87 -24.79
C SER A 147 11.89 1.92 -23.89
N ASN A 148 11.19 2.32 -22.82
CA ASN A 148 11.59 3.41 -21.95
C ASN A 148 11.62 2.98 -20.49
N ARG A 149 12.76 3.21 -19.85
CA ARG A 149 12.92 3.32 -18.40
C ARG A 149 12.71 4.78 -18.01
N VAL A 150 12.26 5.06 -16.78
CA VAL A 150 12.11 6.46 -16.32
C VAL A 150 13.47 7.03 -15.92
N PHE A 151 14.12 6.45 -14.91
CA PHE A 151 15.40 6.93 -14.38
C PHE A 151 16.49 5.86 -14.49
N PHE A 152 17.68 6.30 -14.86
CA PHE A 152 18.88 5.47 -14.88
C PHE A 152 19.98 6.14 -14.05
N ILE A 153 20.39 5.50 -12.96
CA ILE A 153 21.43 5.98 -12.06
C ILE A 153 22.73 5.26 -12.42
N ALA A 154 23.70 6.04 -12.90
CA ALA A 154 24.98 5.50 -13.33
C ALA A 154 25.82 5.01 -12.13
N GLU A 155 26.83 4.20 -12.44
CA GLU A 155 27.74 3.62 -11.45
C GLU A 155 28.38 4.68 -10.56
N ASN A 156 28.53 4.36 -9.26
CA ASN A 156 29.18 5.21 -8.25
C ASN A 156 28.53 6.59 -8.02
N MET A 157 27.32 6.83 -8.51
CA MET A 157 26.61 8.10 -8.35
C MET A 157 25.68 8.10 -7.14
N THR A 158 25.53 9.25 -6.48
CA THR A 158 24.50 9.47 -5.46
C THR A 158 23.30 10.20 -6.05
N ALA A 159 22.12 9.60 -5.98
CA ALA A 159 20.88 10.20 -6.46
C ALA A 159 19.81 10.20 -5.37
N VAL A 160 19.07 11.31 -5.25
CA VAL A 160 17.89 11.40 -4.38
C VAL A 160 16.69 11.77 -5.25
N LEU A 161 15.65 10.94 -5.21
CA LEU A 161 14.35 11.18 -5.81
C LEU A 161 13.35 11.40 -4.67
N ASP A 162 12.82 12.60 -4.56
CA ASP A 162 11.96 13.03 -3.45
C ASP A 162 10.65 13.62 -3.96
N GLY A 163 9.50 13.20 -3.43
CA GLY A 163 8.23 13.90 -3.65
C GLY A 163 7.66 13.80 -5.06
N MET A 164 7.66 12.62 -5.68
CA MET A 164 7.09 12.44 -7.03
C MET A 164 6.49 11.04 -7.25
N THR A 165 5.56 10.93 -8.21
CA THR A 165 5.13 9.66 -8.78
C THR A 165 6.01 9.29 -9.98
N ILE A 166 6.49 8.05 -10.03
CA ILE A 166 7.35 7.47 -11.07
C ILE A 166 6.61 6.28 -11.66
N THR A 167 6.21 6.39 -12.92
CA THR A 167 5.31 5.42 -13.55
C THR A 167 5.61 5.18 -15.01
N GLY A 168 4.95 4.20 -15.61
CA GLY A 168 4.95 3.98 -17.05
C GLY A 168 6.30 3.56 -17.63
N GLY A 169 7.27 3.19 -16.80
CA GLY A 169 8.53 2.61 -17.24
C GLY A 169 8.31 1.15 -17.64
N CYS A 170 8.60 0.81 -18.90
CA CYS A 170 8.33 -0.53 -19.43
C CYS A 170 9.46 -1.14 -20.28
N LEU A 171 10.71 -0.70 -20.08
CA LEU A 171 11.85 -1.23 -20.81
C LEU A 171 12.06 -2.73 -20.50
N GLY A 172 12.24 -3.56 -21.55
CA GLY A 172 12.52 -5.00 -21.47
C GLY A 172 13.87 -5.42 -20.87
N GLY A 173 14.39 -4.68 -19.90
CA GLY A 173 15.67 -4.91 -19.23
C GLY A 173 15.56 -4.75 -17.70
N VAL A 174 16.71 -4.59 -17.04
CA VAL A 174 16.76 -4.41 -15.57
C VAL A 174 16.14 -3.07 -15.18
N GLY A 175 15.21 -3.04 -14.22
CA GLY A 175 14.61 -1.79 -13.75
C GLY A 175 13.63 -1.20 -14.75
N GLY A 176 12.33 -1.51 -14.60
CA GLY A 176 11.29 -0.96 -15.48
C GLY A 176 11.13 0.54 -15.26
N ALA A 177 10.94 0.97 -14.02
CA ALA A 177 10.91 2.39 -13.65
C ALA A 177 12.31 2.95 -13.44
N ILE A 178 13.08 2.33 -12.53
CA ILE A 178 14.38 2.81 -12.09
C ILE A 178 15.42 1.68 -12.13
N ALA A 179 16.58 1.97 -12.71
CA ALA A 179 17.77 1.12 -12.58
C ALA A 179 18.89 1.89 -11.89
N SER A 180 19.44 1.29 -10.82
CA SER A 180 20.57 1.80 -10.06
C SER A 180 21.74 0.83 -10.18
N LEU A 181 22.85 1.29 -10.73
CA LEU A 181 23.99 0.44 -11.08
C LEU A 181 25.04 0.32 -9.96
N ILE A 182 26.11 -0.39 -10.28
CA ILE A 182 27.16 -0.82 -9.35
C ILE A 182 27.76 0.39 -8.63
N GLY A 183 27.80 0.33 -7.30
CA GLY A 183 28.31 1.40 -6.45
C GLY A 183 27.41 2.64 -6.36
N ALA A 184 26.26 2.69 -7.05
CA ALA A 184 25.34 3.82 -6.93
C ALA A 184 24.66 3.84 -5.55
N HIS A 185 24.34 5.04 -5.07
CA HIS A 185 23.60 5.29 -3.85
C HIS A 185 22.29 6.02 -4.19
N LEU A 186 21.20 5.26 -4.32
CA LEU A 186 19.88 5.78 -4.64
C LEU A 186 19.03 5.89 -3.38
N THR A 187 18.49 7.07 -3.12
CA THR A 187 17.41 7.28 -2.15
C THR A 187 16.13 7.65 -2.87
N VAL A 188 15.07 6.87 -2.68
CA VAL A 188 13.70 7.18 -3.09
C VAL A 188 12.91 7.49 -1.83
N ARG A 189 12.41 8.72 -1.70
CA ARG A 189 11.66 9.12 -0.51
C ARG A 189 10.42 9.93 -0.82
N ASN A 190 9.39 9.85 0.02
CA ASN A 190 8.11 10.55 -0.15
C ASN A 190 7.54 10.40 -1.57
N SER A 191 7.77 9.25 -2.20
CA SER A 191 7.53 9.03 -3.63
C SER A 191 6.68 7.79 -3.86
N ILE A 192 6.06 7.71 -5.04
CA ILE A 192 5.27 6.55 -5.46
C ILE A 192 5.93 5.97 -6.71
N VAL A 193 6.30 4.69 -6.71
CA VAL A 193 6.79 3.96 -7.88
C VAL A 193 5.72 2.95 -8.27
N THR A 194 4.95 3.25 -9.32
CA THR A 194 3.74 2.47 -9.64
C THR A 194 3.49 2.23 -11.12
N GLY A 195 2.81 1.13 -11.47
CA GLY A 195 2.34 0.86 -12.83
C GLY A 195 3.46 0.71 -13.85
N ASN A 196 4.61 0.18 -13.43
CA ASN A 196 5.75 -0.08 -14.30
C ASN A 196 5.76 -1.56 -14.72
N CYS A 197 6.21 -1.86 -15.94
CA CYS A 197 6.01 -3.19 -16.53
C CYS A 197 7.26 -3.74 -17.25
N ASN A 198 7.25 -5.01 -17.63
CA ASN A 198 8.30 -5.68 -18.44
C ASN A 198 9.75 -5.56 -17.97
N GLY A 199 10.01 -5.23 -16.70
CA GLY A 199 11.36 -5.37 -16.15
C GLY A 199 11.77 -6.84 -16.21
N SER A 200 12.93 -7.15 -16.80
CA SER A 200 13.48 -8.50 -16.76
C SER A 200 13.86 -8.94 -15.34
N SER A 201 14.00 -7.99 -14.42
CA SER A 201 13.90 -8.10 -12.95
C SER A 201 13.76 -6.67 -12.38
N GLY A 202 13.05 -6.50 -11.26
CA GLY A 202 12.88 -5.17 -10.64
C GLY A 202 11.99 -4.23 -11.44
N ALA A 203 10.75 -4.64 -11.76
CA ALA A 203 9.89 -3.82 -12.64
C ALA A 203 9.64 -2.42 -12.08
N GLY A 204 9.49 -2.28 -10.76
CA GLY A 204 9.57 -0.99 -10.08
C GLY A 204 11.01 -0.47 -10.03
N ILE A 205 11.82 -1.06 -9.15
CA ILE A 205 13.19 -0.61 -8.88
C ILE A 205 14.16 -1.78 -8.95
N ALA A 206 15.22 -1.64 -9.73
CA ALA A 206 16.37 -2.52 -9.70
C ALA A 206 17.59 -1.85 -9.08
N ASN A 207 18.14 -2.47 -8.04
CA ASN A 207 19.41 -2.10 -7.42
C ASN A 207 20.46 -3.18 -7.70
N TRP A 208 21.38 -2.88 -8.60
CA TRP A 208 22.43 -3.80 -9.02
C TRP A 208 23.77 -3.35 -8.46
N GLY A 209 24.24 -4.01 -7.40
CA GLY A 209 25.55 -3.76 -6.84
C GLY A 209 25.68 -2.42 -6.09
N GLY A 210 24.56 -1.77 -5.77
CA GLY A 210 24.49 -0.44 -5.17
C GLY A 210 23.82 -0.45 -3.78
N THR A 211 23.56 0.75 -3.26
CA THR A 211 22.73 0.99 -2.08
C THR A 211 21.41 1.64 -2.49
N LEU A 212 20.30 1.00 -2.16
CA LEU A 212 18.95 1.53 -2.32
C LEU A 212 18.32 1.79 -0.96
N ILE A 213 17.87 3.02 -0.74
CA ILE A 213 17.05 3.42 0.41
C ILE A 213 15.67 3.81 -0.11
N VAL A 214 14.62 3.15 0.36
CA VAL A 214 13.22 3.50 0.12
C VAL A 214 12.62 3.95 1.44
N SER A 215 12.16 5.20 1.54
CA SER A 215 11.58 5.72 2.78
C SER A 215 10.31 6.54 2.59
N ASN A 216 9.32 6.37 3.47
CA ASN A 216 8.04 7.09 3.38
C ASN A 216 7.43 7.01 1.96
N SER A 217 7.56 5.86 1.31
CA SER A 217 7.26 5.71 -0.12
C SER A 217 6.38 4.50 -0.38
N ILE A 218 5.74 4.50 -1.55
CA ILE A 218 4.91 3.38 -2.01
C ILE A 218 5.55 2.79 -3.27
N VAL A 219 5.76 1.48 -3.29
CA VAL A 219 6.14 0.72 -4.50
C VAL A 219 5.00 -0.23 -4.81
N SER A 220 4.16 0.11 -5.77
CA SER A 220 2.94 -0.67 -6.03
C SER A 220 2.69 -1.02 -7.48
N ASP A 221 1.93 -2.08 -7.73
CA ASP A 221 1.37 -2.37 -9.07
C ASP A 221 2.42 -2.46 -10.18
N ASN A 222 3.65 -2.86 -9.83
CA ASN A 222 4.74 -3.06 -10.78
C ASN A 222 4.77 -4.53 -11.21
N GLN A 223 4.99 -4.77 -12.50
CA GLN A 223 4.81 -6.09 -13.12
C GLN A 223 6.06 -6.54 -13.88
N ALA A 224 6.77 -7.52 -13.33
CA ALA A 224 7.79 -8.28 -14.02
C ALA A 224 7.12 -9.45 -14.76
N LEU A 225 6.96 -9.32 -16.08
CA LEU A 225 6.13 -10.20 -16.91
C LEU A 225 6.91 -11.28 -17.68
N PHE A 226 8.24 -11.26 -17.63
CA PHE A 226 9.05 -12.29 -18.27
C PHE A 226 9.21 -13.50 -17.35
N TYR A 227 9.13 -14.71 -17.91
CA TYR A 227 9.53 -15.91 -17.19
C TYR A 227 10.98 -15.75 -16.70
N ASP A 228 11.23 -16.13 -15.45
CA ASP A 228 12.49 -15.93 -14.70
C ASP A 228 12.79 -14.48 -14.24
N ALA A 229 11.87 -13.51 -14.45
CA ALA A 229 12.03 -12.14 -13.96
C ALA A 229 11.45 -11.95 -12.56
N GLY A 230 12.32 -11.91 -11.55
CA GLY A 230 11.91 -11.74 -10.15
C GLY A 230 11.95 -10.29 -9.66
N GLY A 231 11.41 -10.04 -8.47
CA GLY A 231 11.37 -8.70 -7.88
C GLY A 231 10.36 -7.80 -8.60
N GLY A 232 9.07 -8.14 -8.57
CA GLY A 232 8.03 -7.34 -9.23
C GLY A 232 8.11 -5.86 -8.80
N GLY A 233 8.17 -5.64 -7.48
CA GLY A 233 8.42 -4.33 -6.91
C GLY A 233 9.89 -3.95 -6.94
N ILE A 234 10.71 -4.66 -6.15
CA ILE A 234 12.14 -4.35 -5.95
C ILE A 234 13.00 -5.58 -6.21
N TRP A 235 14.08 -5.37 -6.96
CA TRP A 235 15.15 -6.34 -7.13
C TRP A 235 16.47 -5.81 -6.57
N ASN A 236 17.07 -6.52 -5.62
CA ASN A 236 18.36 -6.20 -5.02
C ASN A 236 19.38 -7.29 -5.36
N TYR A 237 20.41 -6.96 -6.13
CA TYR A 237 21.32 -7.94 -6.72
C TYR A 237 22.79 -7.67 -6.43
N ALA A 238 23.47 -8.61 -5.77
CA ALA A 238 24.82 -8.41 -5.22
C ALA A 238 25.98 -8.99 -6.05
N PHE A 239 25.74 -9.47 -7.28
CA PHE A 239 26.79 -10.02 -8.14
C PHE A 239 27.11 -9.11 -9.33
N ALA A 240 28.35 -9.18 -9.80
CA ALA A 240 28.76 -8.52 -11.02
C ALA A 240 28.09 -9.17 -12.25
N PRO A 241 28.21 -8.56 -13.45
CA PRO A 241 27.66 -9.13 -14.69
C PRO A 241 28.24 -10.49 -15.11
N ASP A 242 29.30 -10.95 -14.45
CA ASP A 242 29.84 -12.31 -14.61
C ASP A 242 29.11 -13.36 -13.76
N TYR A 243 28.12 -12.96 -12.95
CA TYR A 243 27.27 -13.80 -12.09
C TYR A 243 28.03 -14.58 -11.01
N HIS A 244 29.31 -14.30 -10.82
CA HIS A 244 30.19 -15.04 -9.92
C HIS A 244 30.95 -14.12 -8.96
N THR A 245 31.30 -12.92 -9.41
CA THR A 245 32.01 -11.96 -8.57
C THR A 245 31.02 -11.25 -7.67
N PHE A 246 31.12 -11.49 -6.36
CA PHE A 246 30.36 -10.75 -5.37
C PHE A 246 30.85 -9.29 -5.31
N ILE A 247 29.92 -8.35 -5.50
CA ILE A 247 30.16 -6.91 -5.43
C ILE A 247 29.40 -6.24 -4.28
N GLY A 248 28.46 -6.96 -3.67
CA GLY A 248 27.61 -6.47 -2.59
C GLY A 248 26.48 -5.60 -3.09
N ALA A 249 25.33 -5.65 -2.42
CA ALA A 249 24.22 -4.74 -2.62
C ALA A 249 23.50 -4.53 -1.28
N THR A 250 22.92 -3.36 -1.07
CA THR A 250 22.22 -3.03 0.17
C THR A 250 20.83 -2.46 -0.16
N LEU A 251 19.80 -3.07 0.40
CA LEU A 251 18.42 -2.59 0.37
C LEU A 251 18.00 -2.19 1.78
N ILE A 252 17.49 -0.96 1.91
CA ILE A 252 16.92 -0.44 3.14
C ILE A 252 15.53 0.10 2.85
N VAL A 253 14.50 -0.41 3.53
CA VAL A 253 13.11 0.02 3.38
C VAL A 253 12.59 0.49 4.74
N ARG A 254 12.04 1.72 4.81
CA ARG A 254 11.53 2.31 6.05
C ARG A 254 10.20 3.01 5.85
N ASN A 255 9.26 2.86 6.77
CA ASN A 255 7.99 3.59 6.76
C ASN A 255 7.29 3.55 5.39
N SER A 256 7.37 2.41 4.70
CA SER A 256 7.02 2.32 3.28
C SER A 256 6.06 1.17 3.03
N THR A 257 5.36 1.24 1.91
CA THR A 257 4.45 0.18 1.47
C THR A 257 4.93 -0.43 0.17
N ILE A 258 4.99 -1.76 0.11
CA ILE A 258 5.26 -2.51 -1.11
C ILE A 258 4.05 -3.41 -1.37
N SER A 259 3.24 -3.10 -2.38
CA SER A 259 1.94 -3.76 -2.54
C SER A 259 1.50 -4.00 -3.96
N GLY A 260 0.70 -5.03 -4.21
CA GLY A 260 0.12 -5.28 -5.54
C GLY A 260 1.15 -5.53 -6.66
N ASN A 261 2.42 -5.78 -6.32
CA ASN A 261 3.45 -6.03 -7.32
C ASN A 261 3.39 -7.50 -7.78
N LEU A 262 3.72 -7.72 -9.05
CA LEU A 262 3.65 -9.03 -9.71
C LEU A 262 5.00 -9.44 -10.28
N ALA A 263 5.46 -10.64 -9.94
CA ALA A 263 6.51 -11.38 -10.62
C ALA A 263 5.92 -12.62 -11.29
N TYR A 264 5.57 -12.52 -12.57
CA TYR A 264 4.84 -13.57 -13.28
C TYR A 264 5.71 -14.83 -13.47
N GLY A 265 5.34 -15.93 -12.81
CA GLY A 265 6.04 -17.22 -12.94
C GLY A 265 7.47 -17.22 -12.40
N SER A 266 7.79 -16.35 -11.44
CA SER A 266 9.14 -16.18 -10.88
C SER A 266 9.08 -15.98 -9.36
N VAL A 267 10.09 -15.32 -8.77
CA VAL A 267 10.23 -15.18 -7.32
C VAL A 267 10.25 -13.72 -6.86
N GLY A 268 9.83 -13.47 -5.61
CA GLY A 268 9.89 -12.14 -5.00
C GLY A 268 8.90 -11.18 -5.65
N GLY A 269 7.59 -11.42 -5.49
CA GLY A 269 6.56 -10.55 -6.08
C GLY A 269 6.72 -9.11 -5.62
N GLY A 270 6.88 -8.92 -4.30
CA GLY A 270 7.25 -7.64 -3.71
C GLY A 270 8.75 -7.37 -3.84
N ILE A 271 9.57 -8.21 -3.19
CA ILE A 271 11.03 -8.03 -3.12
C ILE A 271 11.74 -9.34 -3.47
N LEU A 272 12.70 -9.25 -4.38
CA LEU A 272 13.73 -10.27 -4.58
C LEU A 272 15.09 -9.73 -4.11
N ASN A 273 15.68 -10.40 -3.12
CA ASN A 273 17.01 -10.09 -2.60
C ASN A 273 18.00 -11.24 -2.90
N GLU A 274 18.95 -11.01 -3.80
CA GLU A 274 19.95 -12.00 -4.22
C GLU A 274 21.33 -11.67 -3.65
N ALA A 275 21.65 -12.33 -2.53
CA ALA A 275 22.87 -12.22 -1.75
C ALA A 275 23.20 -10.80 -1.25
N GLY A 276 22.26 -9.85 -1.36
CA GLY A 276 22.41 -8.51 -0.80
C GLY A 276 22.06 -8.45 0.69
N ASN A 277 22.55 -7.40 1.35
CA ASN A 277 22.06 -7.03 2.68
C ASN A 277 20.67 -6.39 2.54
N MET A 278 19.76 -6.76 3.43
CA MET A 278 18.40 -6.23 3.44
C MET A 278 17.98 -5.83 4.85
N THR A 279 17.45 -4.62 4.98
CA THR A 279 16.87 -4.13 6.24
C THR A 279 15.53 -3.49 5.97
N ILE A 280 14.47 -4.05 6.54
CA ILE A 280 13.10 -3.55 6.40
C ILE A 280 12.60 -3.20 7.79
N THR A 281 12.19 -1.95 7.99
CA THR A 281 11.69 -1.48 9.28
C THR A 281 10.38 -0.75 9.12
N ASN A 282 9.42 -1.00 10.01
CA ASN A 282 8.22 -0.15 10.13
C ASN A 282 7.46 -0.02 8.80
N SER A 283 7.32 -1.13 8.07
CA SER A 283 6.85 -1.12 6.68
C SER A 283 5.82 -2.21 6.43
N THR A 284 4.95 -2.00 5.45
CA THR A 284 3.88 -2.93 5.08
C THR A 284 4.16 -3.55 3.71
N ILE A 285 4.11 -4.87 3.61
CA ILE A 285 4.30 -5.62 2.36
C ILE A 285 3.07 -6.48 2.16
N SER A 286 2.20 -6.11 1.21
CA SER A 286 0.87 -6.71 1.13
C SER A 286 0.34 -6.90 -0.28
N GLY A 287 -0.33 -8.03 -0.54
CA GLY A 287 -0.97 -8.26 -1.84
C GLY A 287 0.01 -8.45 -3.01
N ASN A 288 1.27 -8.80 -2.76
CA ASN A 288 2.22 -9.05 -3.84
C ASN A 288 2.15 -10.50 -4.32
N ILE A 289 2.40 -10.72 -5.60
CA ILE A 289 2.15 -12.00 -6.28
C ILE A 289 3.41 -12.47 -7.01
N ALA A 290 3.79 -13.73 -6.80
CA ALA A 290 4.85 -14.45 -7.49
C ALA A 290 4.35 -15.81 -7.99
N ASP A 291 3.16 -15.84 -8.59
CA ASP A 291 2.49 -17.04 -9.11
C ASP A 291 1.99 -16.75 -10.53
N ASP A 292 2.19 -17.69 -11.46
CA ASP A 292 1.65 -17.63 -12.83
C ASP A 292 0.25 -18.24 -12.96
N GLY A 293 -0.30 -18.77 -11.87
CA GLY A 293 -1.58 -19.48 -11.82
C GLY A 293 -1.49 -20.96 -12.17
N ASN A 294 -0.30 -21.45 -12.54
CA ASN A 294 0.01 -22.86 -12.75
C ASN A 294 0.96 -23.42 -11.67
N GLY A 295 1.21 -22.65 -10.61
CA GLY A 295 2.06 -23.07 -9.50
C GLY A 295 3.55 -22.80 -9.74
N TYR A 296 3.97 -22.05 -10.76
CA TYR A 296 5.38 -21.65 -10.86
C TYR A 296 5.63 -20.34 -10.11
N GLY A 297 6.54 -20.40 -9.13
CA GLY A 297 7.10 -19.23 -8.43
C GLY A 297 7.25 -19.41 -6.92
N GLY A 298 7.65 -18.36 -6.20
CA GLY A 298 7.92 -18.41 -4.74
C GLY A 298 8.21 -17.04 -4.11
N GLY A 299 8.05 -16.92 -2.79
CA GLY A 299 8.23 -15.68 -2.03
C GLY A 299 7.38 -14.53 -2.56
N GLY A 300 6.05 -14.66 -2.52
CA GLY A 300 5.12 -13.63 -3.00
C GLY A 300 5.43 -12.24 -2.46
N GLY A 301 5.65 -12.13 -1.15
CA GLY A 301 6.08 -10.90 -0.48
C GLY A 301 7.58 -10.68 -0.65
N ILE A 302 8.38 -11.58 -0.06
CA ILE A 302 9.84 -11.49 -0.02
C ILE A 302 10.45 -12.84 -0.39
N TYR A 303 11.44 -12.81 -1.28
CA TYR A 303 12.30 -13.95 -1.56
C TYR A 303 13.76 -13.56 -1.36
N THR A 304 14.50 -14.31 -0.53
CA THR A 304 15.95 -14.17 -0.38
C THR A 304 16.70 -15.40 -0.91
N TYR A 305 17.82 -15.16 -1.58
CA TYR A 305 18.61 -16.21 -2.20
C TYR A 305 20.11 -15.96 -2.12
N SER A 306 20.87 -17.02 -1.84
CA SER A 306 22.32 -17.00 -1.94
C SER A 306 22.86 -18.31 -2.54
N ALA A 307 23.79 -18.18 -3.49
CA ALA A 307 24.48 -19.33 -4.11
C ALA A 307 25.60 -19.88 -3.20
N ARG A 308 26.00 -21.16 -3.39
CA ARG A 308 27.03 -21.84 -2.57
C ARG A 308 28.39 -21.15 -2.57
N ASP A 309 28.72 -20.46 -3.66
CA ASP A 309 30.00 -19.79 -3.83
C ASP A 309 29.92 -18.29 -3.50
N SER A 310 28.76 -17.82 -3.05
CA SER A 310 28.56 -16.47 -2.53
C SER A 310 29.08 -16.39 -1.10
N PRO A 311 29.66 -15.24 -0.66
CA PRO A 311 29.89 -15.01 0.76
C PRO A 311 28.59 -14.97 1.59
N GLY A 312 27.41 -15.05 0.96
CA GLY A 312 26.10 -14.98 1.61
C GLY A 312 25.62 -13.53 1.75
N SER A 313 24.36 -13.35 2.16
CA SER A 313 23.95 -12.06 2.73
C SER A 313 24.70 -11.87 4.05
N GLY A 314 25.14 -10.64 4.36
CA GLY A 314 25.69 -10.36 5.68
C GLY A 314 24.58 -10.33 6.74
N VAL A 315 23.49 -9.60 6.44
CA VAL A 315 22.34 -9.41 7.33
C VAL A 315 21.07 -9.26 6.51
N THR A 316 20.05 -10.06 6.85
CA THR A 316 18.66 -9.84 6.46
C THR A 316 17.85 -9.59 7.73
N SER A 317 17.42 -8.35 7.96
CA SER A 317 16.71 -7.93 9.17
C SER A 317 15.35 -7.32 8.81
N ILE A 318 14.29 -7.85 9.41
CA ILE A 318 12.91 -7.36 9.24
C ILE A 318 12.36 -7.10 10.64
N SER A 319 12.04 -5.84 10.92
CA SER A 319 11.55 -5.42 12.24
C SER A 319 10.33 -4.50 12.15
N ASN A 320 9.34 -4.72 13.02
CA ASN A 320 8.12 -3.91 13.07
C ASN A 320 7.41 -3.83 11.71
N CYS A 321 7.33 -4.93 10.99
CA CYS A 321 6.71 -4.97 9.66
C CYS A 321 5.39 -5.73 9.67
N THR A 322 4.56 -5.48 8.65
CA THR A 322 3.36 -6.27 8.39
C THR A 322 3.46 -6.89 6.99
N ILE A 323 3.55 -8.21 6.92
CA ILE A 323 3.67 -8.99 5.67
C ILE A 323 2.41 -9.84 5.53
N PHE A 324 1.46 -9.38 4.73
CA PHE A 324 0.11 -9.96 4.72
C PHE A 324 -0.52 -10.09 3.33
N GLY A 325 -1.19 -11.21 3.07
CA GLY A 325 -1.98 -11.39 1.85
C GLY A 325 -1.13 -11.50 0.58
N ASN A 326 0.13 -11.92 0.69
CA ASN A 326 1.00 -12.13 -0.46
C ASN A 326 0.85 -13.57 -0.98
N THR A 327 1.00 -13.76 -2.30
CA THR A 327 0.78 -15.04 -2.97
C THR A 327 2.02 -15.51 -3.72
N GLY A 328 2.49 -16.72 -3.47
CA GLY A 328 3.58 -17.41 -4.20
C GLY A 328 3.09 -18.68 -4.90
N GLY A 329 3.93 -19.23 -5.78
CA GLY A 329 3.71 -20.53 -6.42
C GLY A 329 4.18 -21.74 -5.60
N ASP A 330 4.32 -22.90 -6.27
CA ASP A 330 4.61 -24.22 -5.69
C ASP A 330 6.01 -24.34 -5.07
N PHE A 331 6.93 -23.41 -5.33
CA PHE A 331 8.33 -23.55 -4.91
C PHE A 331 8.62 -22.99 -3.51
N GLY A 332 7.65 -22.36 -2.82
CA GLY A 332 7.87 -21.93 -1.45
C GLY A 332 6.70 -21.21 -0.77
N ALA A 333 6.94 -20.03 -0.18
CA ALA A 333 5.96 -19.33 0.66
C ALA A 333 5.32 -18.13 -0.04
N GLY A 334 4.09 -17.79 0.39
CA GLY A 334 3.45 -16.55 -0.01
C GLY A 334 4.10 -15.34 0.65
N GLY A 335 4.42 -15.45 1.94
CA GLY A 335 4.95 -14.32 2.73
C GLY A 335 6.45 -14.12 2.53
N ILE A 336 7.25 -14.88 3.27
CA ILE A 336 8.72 -14.83 3.25
C ILE A 336 9.28 -16.19 2.84
N GLU A 337 10.15 -16.19 1.86
CA GLU A 337 10.93 -17.38 1.50
C GLU A 337 12.43 -17.11 1.61
N THR A 338 13.14 -17.96 2.36
CA THR A 338 14.59 -17.95 2.47
C THR A 338 15.18 -19.20 1.80
N SER A 339 15.88 -19.00 0.68
CA SER A 339 16.51 -20.04 -0.12
C SER A 339 18.04 -19.83 -0.17
N GLU A 340 18.61 -19.64 1.01
CA GLU A 340 20.02 -19.31 1.19
C GLU A 340 20.87 -20.57 1.37
N ARG A 341 21.90 -20.73 0.52
CA ARG A 341 22.84 -21.85 0.65
C ARG A 341 24.00 -21.53 1.59
N ASN A 342 24.29 -20.25 1.77
CA ASN A 342 25.16 -19.70 2.80
C ASN A 342 24.35 -18.59 3.49
N PRO A 343 23.45 -18.95 4.44
CA PRO A 343 22.63 -17.97 5.14
C PRO A 343 23.51 -16.97 5.90
N GLY A 344 23.02 -15.73 5.93
CA GLY A 344 23.58 -14.67 6.76
C GLY A 344 23.06 -14.77 8.19
N THR A 345 22.88 -13.63 8.84
CA THR A 345 22.02 -13.57 10.03
C THR A 345 20.62 -13.13 9.59
N GLU A 346 19.64 -14.03 9.62
CA GLU A 346 18.23 -13.71 9.42
C GLU A 346 17.55 -13.35 10.74
N VAL A 347 17.03 -12.12 10.81
CA VAL A 347 16.39 -11.57 11.99
C VAL A 347 14.96 -11.16 11.65
N LEU A 348 13.99 -11.71 12.39
CA LEU A 348 12.59 -11.32 12.31
C LEU A 348 12.11 -10.88 13.70
N ARG A 349 11.64 -9.64 13.85
CA ARG A 349 11.25 -9.10 15.16
C ARG A 349 10.02 -8.23 15.10
N ASN A 350 9.16 -8.30 16.13
CA ASN A 350 7.96 -7.45 16.22
C ASN A 350 7.16 -7.42 14.89
N THR A 351 7.16 -8.50 14.12
CA THR A 351 6.67 -8.51 12.74
C THR A 351 5.50 -9.47 12.61
N ILE A 352 4.48 -9.06 11.86
CA ILE A 352 3.35 -9.90 11.46
C ILE A 352 3.68 -10.53 10.10
N VAL A 353 3.58 -11.86 10.00
CA VAL A 353 3.59 -12.60 8.73
C VAL A 353 2.38 -13.52 8.72
N ALA A 354 1.31 -13.16 8.02
CA ALA A 354 0.04 -13.88 8.12
C ALA A 354 -0.81 -13.74 6.86
N GLY A 355 -1.77 -14.65 6.67
CA GLY A 355 -2.73 -14.58 5.56
C GLY A 355 -2.07 -14.69 4.18
N ASN A 356 -0.83 -15.19 4.12
CA ASN A 356 -0.13 -15.37 2.85
C ASN A 356 -0.42 -16.75 2.27
N LEU A 357 -0.38 -16.87 0.95
CA LEU A 357 -0.73 -18.09 0.24
C LEU A 357 0.43 -18.58 -0.63
N ALA A 358 0.67 -19.90 -0.64
CA ALA A 358 1.42 -20.56 -1.69
C ALA A 358 0.52 -21.59 -2.35
N SER A 359 0.37 -21.52 -3.66
CA SER A 359 -0.49 -22.45 -4.43
C SER A 359 -1.90 -22.58 -3.85
N ARG A 360 -2.47 -21.43 -3.44
CA ARG A 360 -3.80 -21.31 -2.81
C ARG A 360 -3.95 -21.96 -1.43
N THR A 361 -2.84 -22.31 -0.79
CA THR A 361 -2.81 -22.82 0.59
C THR A 361 -2.07 -21.85 1.49
N ALA A 362 -2.45 -21.77 2.77
CA ALA A 362 -1.76 -20.90 3.73
C ALA A 362 -0.26 -21.23 3.78
N SER A 363 0.58 -20.22 3.60
CA SER A 363 2.04 -20.37 3.58
C SER A 363 2.71 -19.03 3.89
N ASP A 364 3.05 -18.82 5.16
CA ASP A 364 3.61 -17.56 5.67
C ASP A 364 5.13 -17.50 5.54
N VAL A 365 5.84 -18.52 6.01
CA VAL A 365 7.31 -18.56 5.99
C VAL A 365 7.84 -19.93 5.54
N ALA A 366 8.62 -19.93 4.46
CA ALA A 366 9.38 -21.09 3.98
C ALA A 366 10.88 -20.85 4.14
N GLY A 367 11.60 -21.86 4.64
CA GLY A 367 13.00 -21.75 5.01
C GLY A 367 13.21 -21.66 6.52
N ILE A 368 14.38 -21.22 6.96
CA ILE A 368 14.73 -21.10 8.39
C ILE A 368 14.94 -19.62 8.70
N ILE A 369 14.33 -19.15 9.79
CA ILE A 369 14.65 -17.87 10.42
C ILE A 369 15.52 -18.13 11.64
N GLU A 370 16.76 -17.65 11.63
CA GLU A 370 17.73 -17.94 12.69
C GLU A 370 17.39 -17.25 14.02
N THR A 371 17.00 -15.98 13.96
CA THR A 371 16.70 -15.17 15.15
C THR A 371 15.30 -14.57 15.06
N ALA A 372 14.38 -15.08 15.88
CA ALA A 372 13.00 -14.60 15.93
C ALA A 372 12.55 -14.23 17.35
N SER A 373 11.91 -13.06 17.52
CA SER A 373 11.27 -12.67 18.77
C SER A 373 10.06 -11.76 18.57
N HIS A 374 9.01 -11.97 19.37
CA HIS A 374 7.78 -11.16 19.39
C HIS A 374 7.14 -10.99 18.01
N ASN A 375 7.15 -12.03 17.19
CA ASN A 375 6.47 -12.05 15.89
C ASN A 375 5.10 -12.69 16.01
N LEU A 376 4.21 -12.38 15.08
CA LEU A 376 2.95 -13.09 14.89
C LEU A 376 2.97 -13.78 13.52
N ILE A 377 2.93 -15.11 13.54
CA ILE A 377 2.83 -15.94 12.33
C ILE A 377 1.44 -16.57 12.25
N GLY A 378 0.73 -16.33 11.15
CA GLY A 378 -0.66 -16.74 10.97
C GLY A 378 -0.83 -18.25 10.87
N ASP A 379 0.06 -18.90 10.12
CA ASP A 379 0.07 -20.34 9.88
C ASP A 379 1.20 -21.04 10.67
N ALA A 380 0.80 -22.03 11.48
CA ALA A 380 1.75 -22.82 12.26
C ALA A 380 2.50 -23.86 11.40
N ALA A 381 1.94 -24.30 10.28
CA ALA A 381 2.58 -25.31 9.43
C ALA A 381 3.76 -24.72 8.63
N SER A 382 3.70 -23.42 8.32
CA SER A 382 4.72 -22.66 7.58
C SER A 382 5.33 -21.55 8.44
N SER A 383 5.81 -21.88 9.63
CA SER A 383 6.35 -20.88 10.56
C SER A 383 7.84 -20.57 10.42
N GLY A 384 8.53 -21.16 9.43
CA GLY A 384 9.98 -21.00 9.26
C GLY A 384 10.83 -21.47 10.45
N GLY A 385 10.30 -22.39 11.25
CA GLY A 385 10.92 -22.88 12.49
C GLY A 385 10.59 -22.05 13.74
N ILE A 386 9.82 -20.97 13.61
CA ILE A 386 9.37 -20.15 14.74
C ILE A 386 8.33 -20.92 15.55
N GLN A 387 8.48 -20.92 16.87
CA GLN A 387 7.64 -21.69 17.79
C GLN A 387 6.72 -20.77 18.61
N ASN A 388 5.47 -21.21 18.79
CA ASN A 388 4.50 -20.49 19.61
C ASN A 388 4.96 -20.40 21.08
N GLY A 389 4.85 -19.22 21.68
CA GLY A 389 5.20 -18.94 23.08
C GLY A 389 6.71 -18.84 23.37
N VAL A 390 7.58 -19.11 22.41
CA VAL A 390 9.04 -18.97 22.56
C VAL A 390 9.44 -17.54 22.18
N ASN A 391 10.23 -16.87 23.02
CA ASN A 391 10.71 -15.49 22.79
C ASN A 391 9.60 -14.47 22.47
N GLY A 392 8.39 -14.67 23.02
CA GLY A 392 7.23 -13.80 22.79
C GLY A 392 6.54 -14.00 21.44
N ASN A 393 6.92 -15.00 20.65
CA ASN A 393 6.28 -15.26 19.36
C ASN A 393 4.87 -15.86 19.55
N ILE A 394 3.95 -15.45 18.68
CA ILE A 394 2.59 -15.94 18.55
C ILE A 394 2.52 -16.67 17.21
N VAL A 395 2.15 -17.96 17.19
CA VAL A 395 2.17 -18.77 15.97
C VAL A 395 0.87 -19.58 15.84
N GLY A 396 0.30 -19.59 14.63
CA GLY A 396 -0.94 -20.31 14.32
C GLY A 396 -2.21 -19.55 14.70
N ILE A 397 -2.14 -18.23 14.85
CA ILE A 397 -3.26 -17.38 15.27
C ILE A 397 -3.42 -16.24 14.27
N SER A 398 -4.67 -15.98 13.86
CA SER A 398 -4.98 -14.84 12.98
C SER A 398 -4.61 -13.50 13.64
N PRO A 399 -3.94 -12.58 12.93
CA PRO A 399 -3.61 -11.26 13.44
C PRO A 399 -4.81 -10.31 13.53
N ARG A 400 -5.97 -10.64 12.93
CA ARG A 400 -7.16 -9.76 12.87
C ARG A 400 -6.81 -8.34 12.37
N LEU A 401 -6.39 -8.25 11.11
CA LEU A 401 -6.03 -6.98 10.47
C LEU A 401 -7.19 -6.42 9.63
N GLY A 402 -7.32 -5.10 9.58
CA GLY A 402 -8.14 -4.41 8.58
C GLY A 402 -7.48 -4.40 7.20
N PRO A 403 -8.19 -3.91 6.17
CA PRO A 403 -7.69 -3.85 4.80
C PRO A 403 -6.46 -2.96 4.66
N LEU A 404 -5.74 -3.11 3.54
CA LEU A 404 -4.64 -2.21 3.19
C LEU A 404 -5.23 -0.91 2.64
N ARG A 405 -5.19 0.17 3.44
CA ARG A 405 -5.72 1.48 3.06
C ARG A 405 -4.94 2.60 3.74
N ASN A 406 -5.35 3.84 3.49
CA ASN A 406 -4.81 4.98 4.23
C ASN A 406 -5.42 5.01 5.65
N ASN A 407 -4.69 4.51 6.65
CA ASN A 407 -5.12 4.55 8.06
C ASN A 407 -4.47 5.72 8.83
N GLY A 408 -4.23 6.82 8.14
CA GLY A 408 -3.42 7.96 8.61
C GLY A 408 -1.94 7.78 8.24
N GLY A 409 -1.23 8.88 7.97
CA GLY A 409 0.17 8.88 7.57
C GLY A 409 0.41 9.04 6.06
N THR A 410 1.67 8.94 5.63
CA THR A 410 2.07 9.20 4.23
C THR A 410 2.07 7.95 3.34
N THR A 411 1.84 6.77 3.91
CA THR A 411 1.82 5.48 3.20
C THR A 411 0.68 4.60 3.74
N THR A 412 0.19 3.66 2.94
CA THR A 412 -0.93 2.78 3.34
C THR A 412 -0.46 1.69 4.31
N THR A 413 -1.32 1.32 5.26
CA THR A 413 -1.01 0.32 6.29
C THR A 413 -2.17 -0.66 6.44
N ARG A 414 -2.00 -1.68 7.27
CA ARG A 414 -3.09 -2.55 7.73
C ARG A 414 -3.31 -2.32 9.23
N ALA A 415 -4.45 -1.74 9.58
CA ALA A 415 -4.81 -1.44 10.96
C ALA A 415 -5.01 -2.72 11.78
N LEU A 416 -4.63 -2.69 13.06
CA LEU A 416 -4.95 -3.75 14.01
C LEU A 416 -6.40 -3.60 14.45
N ARG A 417 -7.24 -4.62 14.23
CA ARG A 417 -8.63 -4.59 14.66
C ARG A 417 -8.78 -4.84 16.17
N PRO A 418 -9.90 -4.42 16.79
CA PRO A 418 -10.21 -4.79 18.16
C PRO A 418 -10.03 -6.28 18.44
N GLY A 419 -9.38 -6.59 19.56
CA GLY A 419 -9.07 -7.96 19.96
C GLY A 419 -8.02 -8.66 19.10
N SER A 420 -7.26 -7.94 18.26
CA SER A 420 -6.07 -8.46 17.62
C SER A 420 -5.06 -8.95 18.67
N PRO A 421 -4.50 -10.17 18.52
CA PRO A 421 -3.46 -10.67 19.43
C PRO A 421 -2.10 -9.96 19.27
N ALA A 422 -1.94 -9.10 18.26
CA ALA A 422 -0.75 -8.29 18.08
C ALA A 422 -0.74 -7.03 18.96
N ILE A 423 -1.90 -6.64 19.51
CA ILE A 423 -2.04 -5.45 20.35
C ILE A 423 -1.29 -5.64 21.68
N ASN A 424 -0.40 -4.70 22.01
CA ASN A 424 0.47 -4.67 23.18
C ASN A 424 1.35 -5.92 23.36
N ALA A 425 1.60 -6.67 22.28
CA ALA A 425 2.32 -7.95 22.31
C ALA A 425 3.77 -7.85 21.81
N GLY A 426 4.19 -6.67 21.32
CA GLY A 426 5.53 -6.42 20.84
C GLY A 426 6.53 -6.13 21.96
N ASN A 427 7.81 -6.08 21.59
CA ASN A 427 8.91 -5.79 22.51
C ASN A 427 9.36 -4.34 22.43
N ASN A 428 9.30 -3.62 23.56
CA ASN A 428 9.72 -2.23 23.68
C ASN A 428 11.23 -1.98 23.50
N CYS A 429 12.06 -3.01 23.35
CA CYS A 429 13.48 -2.82 23.03
C CYS A 429 13.70 -2.03 21.73
N VAL A 430 12.70 -1.96 20.85
CA VAL A 430 12.72 -1.15 19.62
C VAL A 430 12.68 0.35 19.88
N LEU A 431 12.25 0.78 21.07
CA LEU A 431 12.25 2.17 21.50
C LEU A 431 13.60 2.61 22.08
N THR A 432 14.56 1.69 22.22
CA THR A 432 15.89 2.00 22.78
C THR A 432 16.84 2.45 21.68
N GLU A 433 17.83 3.28 22.03
CA GLU A 433 18.82 3.84 21.10
C GLU A 433 19.55 2.78 20.24
N ASN A 434 19.66 1.53 20.74
CA ASN A 434 20.33 0.42 20.06
C ASN A 434 19.36 -0.58 19.39
N GLY A 435 18.05 -0.30 19.32
CA GLY A 435 17.05 -1.09 18.58
C GLY A 435 17.16 -2.60 18.83
N CYS A 436 16.87 -3.09 20.04
CA CYS A 436 17.02 -4.53 20.38
C CYS A 436 18.40 -5.16 20.08
N GLY A 437 19.45 -4.35 19.92
CA GLY A 437 20.81 -4.81 19.61
C GLY A 437 21.03 -5.26 18.16
N ASP A 438 20.14 -4.91 17.22
CA ASP A 438 20.31 -5.20 15.78
C ASP A 438 20.87 -4.03 14.95
N GLY A 439 21.22 -2.92 15.60
CA GLY A 439 21.80 -1.75 14.94
C GLY A 439 20.78 -0.87 14.21
N ASN A 440 19.48 -1.15 14.35
CA ASN A 440 18.44 -0.20 13.95
C ASN A 440 18.36 0.99 14.93
N PRO A 441 18.03 2.20 14.45
CA PRO A 441 17.71 3.32 15.32
C PRO A 441 16.42 3.05 16.11
N ALA A 442 16.22 3.80 17.19
CA ALA A 442 14.97 3.76 17.96
C ALA A 442 13.76 4.03 17.04
N LEU A 443 12.75 3.17 17.14
CA LEU A 443 11.50 3.26 16.38
C LEU A 443 10.41 3.87 17.27
N GLU A 444 10.50 5.18 17.52
CA GLU A 444 9.57 5.92 18.41
C GLU A 444 8.15 6.05 17.83
N THR A 445 8.01 5.85 16.52
CA THR A 445 6.74 5.96 15.80
C THR A 445 6.45 4.71 14.96
N ASP A 446 5.17 4.47 14.70
CA ASP A 446 4.70 3.47 13.75
C ASP A 446 4.86 3.96 12.30
N GLN A 447 4.47 3.15 11.31
CA GLN A 447 4.67 3.47 9.88
C GLN A 447 4.03 4.80 9.48
N ARG A 448 2.98 5.22 10.19
CA ARG A 448 2.20 6.43 9.91
C ARG A 448 2.86 7.68 10.48
N GLY A 449 3.89 7.51 11.31
CA GLY A 449 4.52 8.56 12.09
C GLY A 449 3.80 8.84 13.41
N LEU A 450 2.87 7.98 13.84
CA LEU A 450 2.20 8.12 15.13
C LEU A 450 3.03 7.48 16.26
N PRO A 451 3.00 8.00 17.49
CA PRO A 451 3.79 7.46 18.59
C PRO A 451 3.48 6.00 18.88
N ARG A 452 4.52 5.25 19.24
CA ARG A 452 4.36 3.94 19.88
C ARG A 452 4.11 4.12 21.38
N ASN A 453 3.01 3.59 21.89
CA ASN A 453 2.50 3.90 23.23
C ASN A 453 2.49 2.65 24.11
N GLY A 454 2.89 2.78 25.38
CA GLY A 454 2.81 1.67 26.33
C GLY A 454 3.69 0.47 25.91
N ASN A 455 3.10 -0.71 25.83
CA ASN A 455 3.76 -1.86 25.21
C ASN A 455 3.50 -1.79 23.71
N VAL A 456 4.56 -1.76 22.90
CA VAL A 456 4.41 -1.63 21.46
C VAL A 456 3.62 -2.80 20.87
N ASP A 457 2.92 -2.54 19.79
CA ASP A 457 2.24 -3.59 19.04
C ASP A 457 3.24 -4.39 18.17
N ILE A 458 2.88 -5.63 17.86
CA ILE A 458 3.54 -6.40 16.81
C ILE A 458 3.06 -5.82 15.46
N GLY A 459 3.99 -5.46 14.58
CA GLY A 459 3.71 -5.02 13.23
C GLY A 459 4.10 -3.56 12.94
N ALA A 460 3.76 -3.13 11.72
CA ALA A 460 4.03 -1.77 11.21
C ALA A 460 3.08 -0.71 11.76
N PHE A 461 1.96 -1.12 12.34
CA PHE A 461 0.89 -0.27 12.85
C PHE A 461 0.90 -0.31 14.37
N GLU A 462 0.78 0.85 15.01
CA GLU A 462 0.54 0.96 16.45
C GLU A 462 -0.86 1.51 16.69
N ARG A 463 -1.74 0.70 17.25
CA ARG A 463 -3.07 1.14 17.66
C ARG A 463 -2.95 2.23 18.72
N GLN A 464 -3.48 3.40 18.40
CA GLN A 464 -3.53 4.49 19.37
C GLN A 464 -4.58 4.18 20.43
N GLN A 465 -4.36 4.68 21.64
CA GLN A 465 -5.24 4.43 22.78
C GLN A 465 -6.67 5.00 22.58
N ASN A 466 -6.83 5.88 21.59
CA ASN A 466 -8.09 6.49 21.15
C ASN A 466 -8.50 6.06 19.72
N ASP A 467 -7.85 5.06 19.10
CA ASP A 467 -8.30 4.51 17.82
C ASP A 467 -9.60 3.71 18.08
N VAL A 468 -10.72 4.41 17.94
CA VAL A 468 -12.06 3.85 17.84
C VAL A 468 -12.14 3.17 16.46
N SER A 469 -12.48 1.90 16.44
CA SER A 469 -12.66 1.15 15.20
C SER A 469 -13.90 1.68 14.49
N VAL A 470 -13.71 2.52 13.47
CA VAL A 470 -14.80 2.84 12.55
C VAL A 470 -15.07 1.59 11.72
N SER A 471 -16.13 0.88 12.08
CA SER A 471 -16.67 -0.26 11.32
C SER A 471 -17.01 0.22 9.91
N THR A 472 -16.66 -0.57 8.89
CA THR A 472 -17.11 -0.29 7.53
C THR A 472 -18.58 -0.69 7.45
N PRO A 473 -19.52 0.24 7.16
CA PRO A 473 -20.93 -0.09 7.17
C PRO A 473 -21.24 -1.26 6.22
N PHE A 474 -22.01 -2.23 6.70
CA PHE A 474 -22.48 -3.39 5.92
C PHE A 474 -21.38 -4.37 5.50
N ASP A 475 -20.25 -4.38 6.20
CA ASP A 475 -19.20 -5.40 6.14
C ASP A 475 -19.60 -6.62 6.99
N PHE A 476 -20.23 -7.64 6.39
CA PHE A 476 -20.75 -8.82 7.10
C PHE A 476 -19.69 -9.89 7.34
N ASP A 477 -18.68 -9.98 6.47
CA ASP A 477 -17.59 -10.93 6.62
C ASP A 477 -16.36 -10.37 7.35
N GLY A 478 -16.34 -9.06 7.57
CA GLY A 478 -15.29 -8.36 8.27
C GLY A 478 -14.03 -8.30 7.43
N ASP A 479 -14.06 -8.00 6.14
CA ASP A 479 -12.84 -7.82 5.33
C ASP A 479 -12.47 -6.33 5.15
N GLY A 480 -13.33 -5.44 5.63
CA GLY A 480 -13.23 -3.99 5.53
C GLY A 480 -13.87 -3.41 4.28
N LYS A 481 -14.74 -4.18 3.60
CA LYS A 481 -15.58 -3.75 2.49
C LYS A 481 -17.04 -3.97 2.84
N ALA A 482 -17.91 -3.15 2.27
CA ALA A 482 -19.33 -3.42 2.29
C ALA A 482 -19.65 -4.65 1.43
N ASP A 483 -20.54 -5.50 1.91
CA ASP A 483 -21.00 -6.71 1.22
C ASP A 483 -22.39 -6.50 0.62
N GLN A 484 -22.68 -7.18 -0.50
CA GLN A 484 -24.04 -7.14 -1.06
C GLN A 484 -24.96 -8.03 -0.22
N ALA A 485 -25.92 -7.41 0.47
CA ALA A 485 -26.85 -8.11 1.34
C ALA A 485 -28.31 -7.79 1.01
N VAL A 486 -29.18 -8.80 1.07
CA VAL A 486 -30.61 -8.65 0.90
C VAL A 486 -31.40 -9.41 1.96
N PHE A 487 -32.50 -8.84 2.43
CA PHE A 487 -33.51 -9.55 3.22
C PHE A 487 -34.68 -9.94 2.33
N ARG A 488 -35.13 -11.19 2.43
CA ARG A 488 -36.27 -11.71 1.69
C ARG A 488 -37.48 -11.86 2.61
N PRO A 489 -38.50 -10.99 2.48
CA PRO A 489 -39.68 -11.03 3.35
C PRO A 489 -40.47 -12.35 3.28
N GLN A 490 -40.43 -13.05 2.14
CA GLN A 490 -41.24 -14.24 1.89
C GLN A 490 -40.82 -15.45 2.72
N ASP A 491 -39.53 -15.54 3.08
CA ASP A 491 -38.99 -16.66 3.88
C ASP A 491 -38.27 -16.21 5.15
N GLY A 492 -38.11 -14.89 5.35
CA GLY A 492 -37.45 -14.32 6.52
C GLY A 492 -35.94 -14.52 6.52
N ASN A 493 -35.34 -14.77 5.35
CA ASN A 493 -33.92 -15.00 5.21
C ASN A 493 -33.16 -13.75 4.77
N TRP A 494 -31.98 -13.60 5.33
CA TRP A 494 -30.91 -12.75 4.83
C TRP A 494 -30.00 -13.56 3.92
N TYR A 495 -29.60 -12.96 2.81
CA TYR A 495 -28.63 -13.49 1.87
C TYR A 495 -27.52 -12.46 1.67
N MET A 496 -26.29 -12.83 1.99
CA MET A 496 -25.12 -11.96 1.98
C MET A 496 -24.06 -12.54 1.05
N ASN A 497 -23.46 -11.70 0.21
CA ASN A 497 -22.30 -12.03 -0.59
C ASN A 497 -21.07 -11.39 0.05
N GLY A 498 -20.45 -12.10 0.99
CA GLY A 498 -19.20 -11.68 1.61
C GLY A 498 -18.11 -11.54 0.55
N SER A 499 -17.45 -10.39 0.50
CA SER A 499 -16.44 -10.10 -0.52
C SER A 499 -15.16 -10.93 -0.37
N GLU A 500 -14.88 -11.46 0.83
CA GLU A 500 -13.85 -12.49 1.09
C GLU A 500 -14.48 -13.87 1.39
N ALA A 501 -15.53 -13.93 2.21
CA ALA A 501 -16.13 -15.18 2.68
C ALA A 501 -17.08 -15.85 1.67
N GLY A 502 -17.58 -15.12 0.69
CA GLY A 502 -18.56 -15.59 -0.30
C GLY A 502 -19.99 -15.71 0.26
N TYR A 503 -20.76 -16.68 -0.24
CA TYR A 503 -22.17 -16.84 0.12
C TYR A 503 -22.38 -17.11 1.62
N MET A 504 -23.21 -16.27 2.24
CA MET A 504 -23.66 -16.39 3.62
C MET A 504 -25.19 -16.22 3.69
N ALA A 505 -25.83 -16.86 4.67
CA ALA A 505 -27.26 -16.71 4.88
C ALA A 505 -27.65 -16.88 6.36
N ALA A 506 -28.67 -16.13 6.78
CA ALA A 506 -29.21 -16.19 8.14
C ALA A 506 -30.74 -16.11 8.10
N GLN A 507 -31.44 -17.03 8.76
CA GLN A 507 -32.89 -16.95 8.92
C GLN A 507 -33.21 -16.06 10.12
N TRP A 508 -33.45 -14.77 9.88
CA TRP A 508 -33.55 -13.77 10.95
C TRP A 508 -34.50 -12.64 10.61
N GLY A 509 -35.79 -12.81 10.92
CA GLY A 509 -36.81 -11.78 10.71
C GLY A 509 -38.08 -12.33 10.07
N VAL A 510 -39.05 -11.45 9.86
CA VAL A 510 -40.31 -11.71 9.16
C VAL A 510 -40.70 -10.53 8.28
N ALA A 511 -41.65 -10.72 7.38
CA ALA A 511 -42.20 -9.63 6.58
C ALA A 511 -42.76 -8.50 7.46
N GLY A 512 -42.35 -7.26 7.19
CA GLY A 512 -42.78 -6.06 7.91
C GLY A 512 -41.78 -5.55 8.95
N ASP A 513 -40.70 -6.28 9.22
CA ASP A 513 -39.61 -5.81 10.07
C ASP A 513 -38.87 -4.63 9.42
N LYS A 514 -38.44 -3.67 10.26
CA LYS A 514 -37.47 -2.64 9.85
C LYS A 514 -36.07 -3.20 10.01
N LEU A 515 -35.25 -3.14 8.97
CA LEU A 515 -33.87 -3.66 9.01
C LEU A 515 -32.93 -2.63 9.63
N VAL A 516 -32.10 -3.07 10.58
CA VAL A 516 -31.24 -2.21 11.40
C VAL A 516 -29.85 -2.81 11.60
N SER A 517 -29.37 -3.57 10.62
CA SER A 517 -28.04 -4.21 10.67
C SER A 517 -26.92 -3.18 10.83
N ALA A 518 -26.02 -3.43 11.77
CA ALA A 518 -24.86 -2.62 12.12
C ALA A 518 -23.94 -3.43 13.07
N ASP A 519 -22.78 -2.91 13.45
CA ASP A 519 -21.85 -3.54 14.41
C ASP A 519 -22.24 -3.17 15.85
N TYR A 520 -22.98 -4.02 16.57
CA TYR A 520 -23.47 -3.71 17.92
C TYR A 520 -22.56 -4.20 19.04
N ASP A 521 -21.64 -5.13 18.77
CA ASP A 521 -20.74 -5.68 19.78
C ASP A 521 -19.28 -5.23 19.63
N GLY A 522 -18.92 -4.57 18.52
CA GLY A 522 -17.67 -3.87 18.27
C GLY A 522 -16.55 -4.78 17.76
N GLU A 523 -16.86 -5.92 17.15
CA GLU A 523 -15.86 -6.80 16.52
C GLU A 523 -15.46 -6.40 15.10
N GLY A 524 -16.11 -5.38 14.53
CA GLY A 524 -15.86 -4.87 13.20
C GLY A 524 -16.58 -5.66 12.11
N LYS A 525 -17.63 -6.42 12.45
CA LYS A 525 -18.54 -7.04 11.50
C LYS A 525 -19.95 -6.49 11.68
N THR A 526 -20.73 -6.54 10.60
CA THR A 526 -22.13 -6.14 10.62
C THR A 526 -22.97 -7.28 11.18
N ASP A 527 -23.63 -7.02 12.30
CA ASP A 527 -24.63 -7.92 12.86
C ASP A 527 -25.91 -7.87 12.03
N THR A 528 -26.60 -9.02 11.95
CA THR A 528 -27.91 -9.08 11.32
C THR A 528 -28.98 -8.66 12.32
N ALA A 529 -29.65 -7.52 12.09
CA ALA A 529 -30.58 -6.99 13.09
C ALA A 529 -31.90 -6.45 12.51
N ILE A 530 -32.98 -6.62 13.28
CA ILE A 530 -34.32 -6.11 12.96
C ILE A 530 -34.93 -5.32 14.12
N PHE A 531 -35.78 -4.36 13.79
CA PHE A 531 -36.64 -3.62 14.72
C PHE A 531 -38.11 -3.95 14.44
N ARG A 532 -38.80 -4.44 15.48
CA ARG A 532 -40.21 -4.84 15.42
C ARG A 532 -40.94 -4.37 16.67
N ASP A 533 -41.99 -3.58 16.49
CA ASP A 533 -42.91 -3.17 17.55
C ASP A 533 -42.23 -2.54 18.79
N GLY A 534 -41.16 -1.75 18.59
CA GLY A 534 -40.40 -1.14 19.70
C GLY A 534 -39.28 -2.02 20.27
N VAL A 535 -39.01 -3.18 19.66
CA VAL A 535 -38.00 -4.14 20.12
C VAL A 535 -36.93 -4.36 19.06
N TRP A 536 -35.67 -4.29 19.48
CA TRP A 536 -34.49 -4.60 18.69
C TRP A 536 -34.13 -6.07 18.87
N TRP A 537 -33.86 -6.77 17.76
CA TRP A 537 -33.46 -8.17 17.72
C TRP A 537 -32.16 -8.28 16.92
N ILE A 538 -31.04 -8.46 17.63
CA ILE A 538 -29.69 -8.37 17.06
C ILE A 538 -29.06 -9.76 17.08
N LEU A 539 -28.83 -10.37 15.92
CA LEU A 539 -28.09 -11.63 15.78
C LEU A 539 -26.61 -11.32 15.57
N LYS A 540 -25.78 -11.72 16.53
CA LYS A 540 -24.35 -11.38 16.54
C LYS A 540 -23.55 -12.16 15.52
N SER A 541 -22.69 -11.49 14.77
CA SER A 541 -21.82 -12.12 13.76
C SER A 541 -20.76 -13.03 14.35
N ASP A 542 -20.39 -12.84 15.61
CA ASP A 542 -19.39 -13.66 16.31
C ASP A 542 -19.91 -15.06 16.72
N GLY A 543 -21.20 -15.34 16.55
CA GLY A 543 -21.84 -16.60 16.91
C GLY A 543 -22.19 -16.74 18.40
N SER A 544 -22.08 -15.67 19.19
CA SER A 544 -22.41 -15.67 20.62
C SER A 544 -23.92 -15.70 20.90
N GLY A 545 -24.77 -15.58 19.88
CA GLY A 545 -26.22 -15.68 19.97
C GLY A 545 -26.91 -14.40 19.50
N TYR A 546 -27.98 -14.01 20.20
CA TYR A 546 -28.73 -12.81 19.87
C TYR A 546 -29.16 -12.05 21.12
N ASP A 547 -29.31 -10.73 20.97
CA ASP A 547 -29.86 -9.84 21.99
C ASP A 547 -31.28 -9.39 21.63
N THR A 548 -32.11 -9.22 22.65
CA THR A 548 -33.47 -8.66 22.53
C THR A 548 -33.63 -7.48 23.46
N ILE A 549 -33.81 -6.29 22.90
CA ILE A 549 -33.79 -5.05 23.68
C ILE A 549 -35.05 -4.25 23.39
N GLY A 550 -35.88 -4.04 24.41
CA GLY A 550 -37.06 -3.19 24.31
C GLY A 550 -36.68 -1.72 24.43
N TRP A 551 -36.43 -1.06 23.29
CA TRP A 551 -36.05 0.34 23.22
C TRP A 551 -36.76 1.04 22.06
N GLY A 552 -37.94 1.60 22.32
CA GLY A 552 -38.73 2.31 21.33
C GLY A 552 -40.22 1.99 21.45
N LEU A 553 -40.98 2.47 20.47
CA LEU A 553 -42.40 2.19 20.25
C LEU A 553 -42.62 1.65 18.84
N PRO A 554 -43.77 0.99 18.57
CA PRO A 554 -44.08 0.47 17.24
C PRO A 554 -44.08 1.49 16.11
N THR A 555 -44.32 2.78 16.42
CA THR A 555 -44.37 3.88 15.45
C THR A 555 -43.03 4.56 15.23
N ASP A 556 -41.99 4.16 15.94
CA ASP A 556 -40.69 4.82 15.89
C ASP A 556 -39.91 4.45 14.64
N ASP A 557 -39.11 5.39 14.14
CA ASP A 557 -38.15 5.16 13.07
C ASP A 557 -36.76 4.89 13.69
N PRO A 558 -36.21 3.68 13.52
CA PRO A 558 -34.89 3.35 14.04
C PRO A 558 -33.80 4.04 13.22
N VAL A 559 -32.81 4.57 13.93
CA VAL A 559 -31.67 5.34 13.39
C VAL A 559 -30.37 4.91 14.10
N PRO A 560 -30.03 3.60 14.09
CA PRO A 560 -28.87 3.10 14.82
C PRO A 560 -27.57 3.68 14.28
N ALA A 561 -26.67 4.10 15.18
CA ALA A 561 -25.36 4.63 14.85
C ALA A 561 -24.50 4.75 16.13
N ASP A 562 -23.19 4.96 16.00
CA ASP A 562 -22.28 5.17 17.14
C ASP A 562 -22.30 6.67 17.56
N PHE A 563 -23.18 7.07 18.47
CA PHE A 563 -23.31 8.46 18.92
C PHE A 563 -22.34 8.80 20.07
N ASP A 564 -21.80 7.82 20.78
CA ASP A 564 -20.91 8.03 21.91
C ASP A 564 -19.41 7.85 21.60
N GLY A 565 -19.10 7.28 20.43
CA GLY A 565 -17.76 7.12 19.86
C GLY A 565 -16.99 5.96 20.47
N ASP A 566 -17.67 4.90 20.90
CA ASP A 566 -17.02 3.72 21.47
C ASP A 566 -16.74 2.61 20.45
N GLY A 567 -17.15 2.81 19.19
CA GLY A 567 -16.96 1.87 18.10
C GLY A 567 -18.04 0.78 18.07
N LYS A 568 -19.11 0.93 18.86
CA LYS A 568 -20.31 0.09 18.80
C LYS A 568 -21.50 0.92 18.40
N THR A 569 -22.45 0.26 17.76
CA THR A 569 -23.70 0.89 17.37
C THR A 569 -24.62 1.10 18.57
N ASP A 570 -25.04 2.34 18.80
CA ASP A 570 -26.06 2.67 19.78
C ASP A 570 -27.47 2.40 19.24
N LEU A 571 -28.39 2.07 20.14
CA LEU A 571 -29.79 1.88 19.80
C LEU A 571 -30.49 3.23 19.84
N ALA A 572 -30.85 3.74 18.67
CA ALA A 572 -31.52 5.04 18.57
C ALA A 572 -32.80 4.98 17.74
N VAL A 573 -33.79 5.77 18.17
CA VAL A 573 -35.03 5.99 17.43
C VAL A 573 -35.32 7.49 17.33
N ILE A 574 -35.95 7.91 16.23
CA ILE A 574 -36.51 9.25 16.09
C ILE A 574 -38.05 9.20 16.15
N ARG A 575 -38.63 10.09 16.95
CA ARG A 575 -40.08 10.26 17.11
C ARG A 575 -40.41 11.74 17.19
N ASP A 576 -41.23 12.23 16.26
CA ASP A 576 -41.67 13.64 16.22
C ASP A 576 -40.49 14.65 16.28
N GLY A 577 -39.35 14.31 15.67
CA GLY A 577 -38.14 15.12 15.67
C GLY A 577 -37.29 15.03 16.95
N VAL A 578 -37.68 14.17 17.91
CA VAL A 578 -36.90 13.87 19.12
C VAL A 578 -36.13 12.57 18.90
N TRP A 579 -34.82 12.63 19.12
CA TRP A 579 -33.91 11.50 19.10
C TRP A 579 -33.84 10.87 20.49
N TRP A 580 -34.06 9.56 20.57
CA TRP A 580 -33.98 8.77 21.80
C TRP A 580 -32.86 7.76 21.62
N ILE A 581 -31.74 7.97 22.30
CA ILE A 581 -30.50 7.20 22.12
C ILE A 581 -30.23 6.41 23.40
N LEU A 582 -30.02 5.11 23.27
CA LEU A 582 -29.50 4.24 24.31
C LEU A 582 -28.06 3.89 23.96
N LYS A 583 -27.13 4.41 24.75
CA LYS A 583 -25.71 4.29 24.51
C LYS A 583 -25.18 2.91 24.87
N SER A 584 -24.29 2.37 24.04
CA SER A 584 -23.54 1.14 24.23
C SER A 584 -22.72 1.16 25.52
N THR A 585 -22.14 2.32 25.87
CA THR A 585 -21.40 2.55 27.13
C THR A 585 -22.31 2.65 28.37
N GLY A 586 -23.62 2.77 28.15
CA GLY A 586 -24.64 2.85 29.17
C GLY A 586 -25.24 4.25 29.35
N GLY A 587 -26.52 4.27 29.73
CA GLY A 587 -27.32 5.50 29.87
C GLY A 587 -28.07 5.86 28.58
N SER A 588 -28.97 6.85 28.67
CA SER A 588 -29.80 7.25 27.54
C SER A 588 -29.94 8.76 27.42
N ASP A 589 -30.03 9.24 26.20
CA ASP A 589 -30.26 10.64 25.86
C ASP A 589 -31.60 10.84 25.13
N SER A 590 -32.23 11.98 25.36
CA SER A 590 -33.44 12.44 24.66
C SER A 590 -33.23 13.86 24.15
N ILE A 591 -33.10 14.04 22.84
CA ILE A 591 -32.62 15.29 22.24
C ILE A 591 -33.61 15.74 21.17
N GLN A 592 -34.24 16.91 21.35
CA GLN A 592 -35.02 17.53 20.28
C GLN A 592 -34.07 18.10 19.21
N TRP A 593 -34.00 17.46 18.06
CA TRP A 593 -33.23 17.92 16.91
C TRP A 593 -33.90 17.49 15.60
N GLY A 594 -34.93 18.24 15.22
CA GLY A 594 -35.72 17.97 14.03
C GLY A 594 -37.20 18.28 14.25
N LEU A 595 -37.99 18.04 13.22
CA LEU A 595 -39.45 18.11 13.18
C LEU A 595 -40.03 16.75 12.73
N PRO A 596 -41.33 16.49 12.93
CA PRO A 596 -41.96 15.24 12.51
C PRO A 596 -41.88 14.94 11.00
N THR A 597 -41.66 15.95 10.16
CA THR A 597 -41.55 15.81 8.69
C THR A 597 -40.11 15.67 8.20
N ASP A 598 -39.14 15.76 9.11
CA ASP A 598 -37.74 15.75 8.75
C ASP A 598 -37.27 14.34 8.45
N ILE A 599 -36.36 14.22 7.50
CA ILE A 599 -35.73 12.96 7.16
C ILE A 599 -34.43 12.85 7.98
N PRO A 600 -34.28 11.84 8.87
CA PRO A 600 -33.02 11.60 9.57
C PRO A 600 -31.93 11.12 8.60
N VAL A 601 -30.71 11.65 8.82
CA VAL A 601 -29.48 11.37 8.07
C VAL A 601 -28.26 11.36 9.02
N PRO A 602 -28.29 10.58 10.12
CA PRO A 602 -27.20 10.56 11.09
C PRO A 602 -25.91 10.02 10.46
N ALA A 603 -24.80 10.72 10.67
CA ALA A 603 -23.47 10.33 10.19
C ALA A 603 -22.40 11.23 10.86
N ASP A 604 -21.12 10.91 10.72
CA ASP A 604 -20.01 11.75 11.20
C ASP A 604 -19.66 12.82 10.13
N TYR A 605 -20.17 14.04 10.27
CA TYR A 605 -19.90 15.14 9.33
C TYR A 605 -18.72 16.01 9.75
N ASP A 606 -18.18 15.83 10.97
CA ASP A 606 -17.11 16.66 11.50
C ASP A 606 -15.76 15.94 11.63
N GLY A 607 -15.77 14.61 11.50
CA GLY A 607 -14.63 13.70 11.47
C GLY A 607 -14.09 13.38 12.85
N ASP A 608 -14.91 13.50 13.90
CA ASP A 608 -14.49 13.24 15.28
C ASP A 608 -14.69 11.79 15.74
N GLY A 609 -15.19 10.92 14.85
CA GLY A 609 -15.45 9.52 15.11
C GLY A 609 -16.77 9.26 15.85
N LYS A 610 -17.63 10.28 15.99
CA LYS A 610 -18.98 10.15 16.55
C LYS A 610 -20.02 10.51 15.52
N THR A 611 -21.18 9.88 15.63
CA THR A 611 -22.33 10.20 14.80
C THR A 611 -22.94 11.53 15.21
N ASP A 612 -23.10 12.42 14.23
CA ASP A 612 -23.82 13.68 14.39
C ASP A 612 -25.33 13.48 14.26
N LEU A 613 -26.08 14.31 14.98
CA LEU A 613 -27.53 14.41 14.85
C LEU A 613 -27.84 15.27 13.63
N ALA A 614 -28.27 14.63 12.54
CA ALA A 614 -28.55 15.34 11.29
C ALA A 614 -29.90 14.97 10.69
N VAL A 615 -30.55 15.99 10.13
CA VAL A 615 -31.80 15.86 9.40
C VAL A 615 -31.78 16.67 8.10
N ILE A 616 -32.50 16.22 7.08
CA ILE A 616 -32.78 17.01 5.88
C ILE A 616 -34.26 17.39 5.83
N ARG A 617 -34.53 18.66 5.53
CA ARG A 617 -35.86 19.26 5.41
C ARG A 617 -35.91 20.11 4.15
N ASP A 618 -36.77 19.76 3.20
CA ASP A 618 -36.95 20.51 1.94
C ASP A 618 -35.63 20.78 1.20
N GLY A 619 -34.70 19.82 1.24
CA GLY A 619 -33.36 19.94 0.65
C GLY A 619 -32.33 20.71 1.49
N THR A 620 -32.70 21.22 2.66
CA THR A 620 -31.78 21.82 3.62
C THR A 620 -31.31 20.78 4.64
N TRP A 621 -30.00 20.62 4.76
CA TRP A 621 -29.35 19.80 5.78
C TRP A 621 -29.18 20.60 7.06
N TRP A 622 -29.57 20.03 8.19
CA TRP A 622 -29.43 20.59 9.54
C TRP A 622 -28.62 19.62 10.38
N ILE A 623 -27.36 19.94 10.63
CA ILE A 623 -26.40 19.03 11.27
C ILE A 623 -26.03 19.62 12.62
N ARG A 624 -26.31 18.91 13.72
CA ARG A 624 -25.78 19.20 15.05
C ARG A 624 -24.61 18.27 15.28
N LYS A 625 -23.43 18.86 15.17
CA LYS A 625 -22.17 18.17 15.32
C LYS A 625 -21.95 17.71 16.76
N SER A 626 -21.46 16.50 16.93
CA SER A 626 -20.91 15.95 18.16
C SER A 626 -19.91 16.93 18.77
N THR A 627 -19.07 17.54 17.90
CA THR A 627 -18.11 18.58 18.27
C THR A 627 -18.31 19.90 17.49
N GLY A 628 -18.51 20.98 18.24
CA GLY A 628 -18.43 22.34 17.68
C GLY A 628 -19.71 22.87 17.02
N GLY A 629 -20.87 22.60 17.61
CA GLY A 629 -22.12 23.34 17.35
C GLY A 629 -22.98 22.75 16.24
N TYR A 630 -23.75 23.59 15.53
CA TYR A 630 -24.59 23.14 14.43
C TYR A 630 -24.35 23.94 13.15
N THR A 631 -24.65 23.33 12.01
CA THR A 631 -24.60 23.93 10.68
C THR A 631 -25.92 23.73 9.94
N SER A 632 -26.17 24.58 8.95
CA SER A 632 -27.29 24.43 8.03
C SER A 632 -26.85 24.73 6.60
N SER A 633 -27.13 23.82 5.67
CA SER A 633 -26.69 23.92 4.28
C SER A 633 -27.82 23.56 3.32
N GLN A 634 -28.20 24.46 2.42
CA GLN A 634 -29.13 24.11 1.33
C GLN A 634 -28.36 23.31 0.28
N TRP A 635 -28.58 21.99 0.24
CA TRP A 635 -27.96 21.10 -0.73
C TRP A 635 -28.93 19.98 -1.12
N GLY A 636 -29.86 20.32 -2.00
CA GLY A 636 -30.90 19.41 -2.46
C GLY A 636 -32.23 20.14 -2.69
N LEU A 637 -33.23 19.37 -3.09
CA LEU A 637 -34.62 19.75 -3.26
C LEU A 637 -35.53 18.84 -2.42
N PRO A 638 -36.80 19.24 -2.16
CA PRO A 638 -37.74 18.43 -1.37
C PRO A 638 -38.00 17.01 -1.91
N THR A 639 -37.77 16.78 -3.21
CA THR A 639 -38.00 15.49 -3.87
C THR A 639 -36.76 14.61 -3.96
N ASP A 640 -35.60 15.11 -3.53
CA ASP A 640 -34.37 14.36 -3.64
C ASP A 640 -34.28 13.30 -2.54
N ILE A 641 -33.63 12.17 -2.86
CA ILE A 641 -33.37 11.12 -1.88
C ILE A 641 -31.97 11.38 -1.29
N PRO A 642 -31.82 11.55 0.03
CA PRO A 642 -30.52 11.75 0.66
C PRO A 642 -29.73 10.44 0.70
N VAL A 643 -28.44 10.53 0.37
CA VAL A 643 -27.49 9.41 0.27
C VAL A 643 -26.12 9.81 0.88
N PRO A 644 -26.09 10.33 2.13
CA PRO A 644 -24.85 10.80 2.75
C PRO A 644 -23.87 9.65 2.95
N ALA A 645 -22.61 9.88 2.59
CA ALA A 645 -21.48 8.97 2.81
C ALA A 645 -20.17 9.73 2.56
N ASP A 646 -19.01 9.16 2.92
CA ASP A 646 -17.70 9.74 2.58
C ASP A 646 -17.28 9.29 1.18
N TYR A 647 -17.54 10.10 0.14
CA TYR A 647 -17.19 9.77 -1.25
C TYR A 647 -15.79 10.25 -1.65
N ASP A 648 -15.14 11.08 -0.83
CA ASP A 648 -13.82 11.64 -1.14
C ASP A 648 -12.67 11.06 -0.29
N GLY A 649 -13.01 10.30 0.74
CA GLY A 649 -12.12 9.53 1.61
C GLY A 649 -11.38 10.41 2.61
N ASP A 650 -11.95 11.56 3.00
CA ASP A 650 -11.36 12.44 4.00
C ASP A 650 -11.74 12.10 5.45
N GLY A 651 -12.54 11.05 5.64
CA GLY A 651 -13.02 10.59 6.93
C GLY A 651 -14.24 11.35 7.43
N LYS A 652 -14.88 12.18 6.60
CA LYS A 652 -16.12 12.90 6.92
C LYS A 652 -17.20 12.58 5.93
N THR A 653 -18.44 12.65 6.41
CA THR A 653 -19.61 12.42 5.57
C THR A 653 -19.86 13.60 4.64
N ASP A 654 -19.99 13.32 3.35
CA ASP A 654 -20.40 14.27 2.33
C ASP A 654 -21.91 14.47 2.29
N LEU A 655 -22.33 15.67 1.89
CA LEU A 655 -23.74 15.96 1.66
C LEU A 655 -24.10 15.50 0.25
N ALA A 656 -24.82 14.39 0.15
CA ALA A 656 -25.16 13.80 -1.13
C ALA A 656 -26.65 13.50 -1.29
N VAL A 657 -27.16 13.76 -2.49
CA VAL A 657 -28.55 13.46 -2.87
C VAL A 657 -28.62 12.83 -4.27
N ILE A 658 -29.62 11.99 -4.51
CA ILE A 658 -29.97 11.49 -5.84
C ILE A 658 -31.27 12.11 -6.33
N ARG A 659 -31.26 12.61 -7.57
CA ARG A 659 -32.38 13.23 -8.28
C ARG A 659 -32.40 12.74 -9.71
N ASP A 660 -33.49 12.08 -10.13
CA ASP A 660 -33.66 11.58 -11.50
C ASP A 660 -32.42 10.81 -12.01
N SER A 661 -31.87 9.93 -11.16
CA SER A 661 -30.65 9.13 -11.43
C SER A 661 -29.35 9.94 -11.57
N VAL A 662 -29.35 11.18 -11.10
CA VAL A 662 -28.16 12.01 -10.98
C VAL A 662 -27.82 12.15 -9.51
N TRP A 663 -26.60 11.73 -9.17
CA TRP A 663 -25.98 11.92 -7.87
C TRP A 663 -25.34 13.30 -7.80
N TRP A 664 -25.64 14.03 -6.74
CA TRP A 664 -25.09 15.36 -6.46
C TRP A 664 -24.39 15.30 -5.11
N ILE A 665 -23.06 15.23 -5.13
CA ILE A 665 -22.23 14.97 -3.94
C ILE A 665 -21.42 16.23 -3.65
N LEU A 666 -21.70 16.91 -2.53
CA LEU A 666 -20.92 18.05 -2.06
C LEU A 666 -19.86 17.57 -1.09
N LYS A 667 -18.59 17.74 -1.50
CA LYS A 667 -17.43 17.21 -0.79
C LYS A 667 -17.10 18.00 0.47
N SER A 668 -16.93 17.30 1.58
CA SER A 668 -16.58 17.77 2.91
C SER A 668 -15.25 18.53 2.93
N ASN A 669 -14.27 18.12 2.12
CA ASN A 669 -12.94 18.72 2.03
C ASN A 669 -12.91 20.11 1.34
N GLY A 670 -14.05 20.60 0.85
CA GLY A 670 -14.19 21.91 0.23
C GLY A 670 -13.70 22.01 -1.22
N THR A 671 -13.41 20.89 -1.88
CA THR A 671 -12.97 20.87 -3.29
C THR A 671 -14.11 21.03 -4.32
N GLY A 672 -15.36 21.20 -3.86
CA GLY A 672 -16.53 21.44 -4.69
C GLY A 672 -17.53 20.29 -4.63
N TYR A 673 -18.21 20.02 -5.74
CA TYR A 673 -19.19 18.93 -5.82
C TYR A 673 -19.00 18.08 -7.08
N ASP A 674 -19.39 16.82 -6.97
CA ASP A 674 -19.44 15.89 -8.10
C ASP A 674 -20.89 15.69 -8.56
N ARG A 675 -21.04 15.55 -9.89
CA ARG A 675 -22.32 15.30 -10.56
C ARG A 675 -22.20 14.05 -11.41
N ILE A 676 -22.80 12.95 -10.96
CA ILE A 676 -22.63 11.64 -11.56
C ILE A 676 -23.98 11.14 -12.06
N GLN A 677 -24.09 10.84 -13.36
CA GLN A 677 -25.28 10.18 -13.91
C GLN A 677 -25.13 8.67 -13.75
N TRP A 678 -25.89 8.08 -12.82
CA TRP A 678 -25.82 6.64 -12.55
C TRP A 678 -27.16 6.11 -12.04
N GLY A 679 -27.63 5.00 -12.64
CA GLY A 679 -28.91 4.38 -12.34
C GLY A 679 -30.07 4.84 -13.23
N LEU A 680 -31.28 4.39 -12.86
CA LEU A 680 -32.59 4.74 -13.42
C LEU A 680 -33.53 5.25 -12.31
N PRO A 681 -34.63 5.96 -12.64
CA PRO A 681 -35.48 6.60 -11.62
C PRO A 681 -36.17 5.63 -10.64
N THR A 682 -36.22 4.35 -10.99
CA THR A 682 -36.81 3.28 -10.17
C THR A 682 -35.80 2.53 -9.32
N ASP A 683 -34.51 2.85 -9.46
CA ASP A 683 -33.48 2.11 -8.74
C ASP A 683 -33.40 2.53 -7.28
N ILE A 684 -33.01 1.59 -6.43
CA ILE A 684 -32.83 1.81 -5.00
C ILE A 684 -31.36 2.20 -4.77
N PRO A 685 -31.04 3.39 -4.23
CA PRO A 685 -29.66 3.77 -3.95
C PRO A 685 -29.11 3.00 -2.73
N VAL A 686 -27.89 2.47 -2.85
CA VAL A 686 -27.25 1.61 -1.83
C VAL A 686 -25.75 1.96 -1.59
N PRO A 687 -25.38 3.25 -1.48
CA PRO A 687 -23.97 3.66 -1.44
C PRO A 687 -23.24 3.07 -0.23
N ALA A 688 -22.07 2.49 -0.47
CA ALA A 688 -21.16 1.94 0.54
C ALA A 688 -19.78 1.68 -0.11
N ASP A 689 -18.75 1.40 0.68
CA ASP A 689 -17.38 1.11 0.21
C ASP A 689 -17.23 -0.37 -0.20
N TYR A 690 -17.66 -0.74 -1.42
CA TYR A 690 -17.61 -2.14 -1.88
C TYR A 690 -16.22 -2.55 -2.40
N ASP A 691 -15.32 -1.60 -2.64
CA ASP A 691 -13.97 -1.89 -3.15
C ASP A 691 -12.88 -1.82 -2.06
N GLY A 692 -13.20 -1.26 -0.89
CA GLY A 692 -12.36 -1.21 0.30
C GLY A 692 -11.35 -0.08 0.31
N ASP A 693 -11.52 0.94 -0.55
CA ASP A 693 -10.59 2.06 -0.68
C ASP A 693 -10.81 3.15 0.38
N GLY A 694 -11.84 3.02 1.21
CA GLY A 694 -12.25 3.98 2.23
C GLY A 694 -13.18 5.06 1.70
N ARG A 695 -13.72 4.92 0.49
CA ARG A 695 -14.70 5.82 -0.10
C ARG A 695 -15.99 5.07 -0.41
N ALA A 696 -17.11 5.74 -0.25
CA ALA A 696 -18.38 5.21 -0.68
C ALA A 696 -18.45 5.17 -2.22
N ASP A 697 -18.88 4.02 -2.73
CA ASP A 697 -19.18 3.82 -4.13
C ASP A 697 -20.58 4.31 -4.49
N VAL A 698 -20.72 4.82 -5.71
CA VAL A 698 -22.02 5.19 -6.26
C VAL A 698 -22.71 3.92 -6.75
N SER A 699 -23.74 3.48 -6.04
CA SER A 699 -24.35 2.16 -6.30
C SER A 699 -25.87 2.18 -6.19
N VAL A 700 -26.49 1.30 -6.98
CA VAL A 700 -27.94 1.12 -7.01
C VAL A 700 -28.35 -0.34 -7.18
N VAL A 701 -29.55 -0.71 -6.72
CA VAL A 701 -30.18 -2.01 -6.98
C VAL A 701 -31.40 -1.86 -7.87
N ARG A 702 -31.50 -2.73 -8.88
CA ARG A 702 -32.63 -2.82 -9.82
C ARG A 702 -33.01 -4.28 -10.01
N ASP A 703 -34.23 -4.65 -9.65
CA ASP A 703 -34.78 -6.01 -9.85
C ASP A 703 -33.86 -7.13 -9.29
N GLY A 704 -33.19 -6.87 -8.16
CA GLY A 704 -32.22 -7.77 -7.54
C GLY A 704 -30.81 -7.77 -8.16
N VAL A 705 -30.56 -6.90 -9.15
CA VAL A 705 -29.23 -6.66 -9.72
C VAL A 705 -28.60 -5.45 -9.07
N TRP A 706 -27.40 -5.62 -8.52
CA TRP A 706 -26.54 -4.56 -8.00
C TRP A 706 -25.74 -3.95 -9.13
N TRP A 707 -25.66 -2.63 -9.17
CA TRP A 707 -24.89 -1.84 -10.13
C TRP A 707 -24.01 -0.87 -9.37
N ILE A 708 -22.71 -1.15 -9.30
CA ILE A 708 -21.76 -0.43 -8.45
C ILE A 708 -20.77 0.30 -9.34
N LEU A 709 -20.66 1.61 -9.20
CA LEU A 709 -19.59 2.41 -9.78
C LEU A 709 -18.54 2.63 -8.70
N LYS A 710 -17.48 1.83 -8.76
CA LYS A 710 -16.42 1.81 -7.76
C LYS A 710 -15.57 3.08 -7.84
N SER A 711 -15.25 3.64 -6.68
CA SER A 711 -14.33 4.76 -6.48
C SER A 711 -12.96 4.45 -7.11
N THR A 712 -12.53 3.18 -7.04
CA THR A 712 -11.37 2.63 -7.73
C THR A 712 -11.73 1.39 -8.56
N GLY A 713 -11.32 1.37 -9.83
CA GLY A 713 -11.41 0.15 -10.65
C GLY A 713 -12.72 -0.05 -11.43
N GLY A 714 -13.45 1.02 -11.77
CA GLY A 714 -14.50 1.00 -12.80
C GLY A 714 -15.90 0.64 -12.27
N TYR A 715 -16.72 -0.04 -13.08
CA TYR A 715 -18.06 -0.45 -12.66
C TYR A 715 -18.18 -1.97 -12.55
N ASP A 716 -19.06 -2.43 -11.66
CA ASP A 716 -19.42 -3.82 -11.45
C ASP A 716 -20.95 -4.00 -11.52
N SER A 717 -21.38 -5.21 -11.89
CA SER A 717 -22.80 -5.58 -11.89
C SER A 717 -22.98 -7.03 -11.49
N LEU A 718 -23.83 -7.29 -10.49
CA LEU A 718 -24.05 -8.62 -9.94
C LEU A 718 -25.54 -8.87 -9.68
N GLN A 719 -26.08 -9.99 -10.19
CA GLN A 719 -27.40 -10.47 -9.75
C GLN A 719 -27.25 -11.06 -8.35
N TRP A 720 -27.72 -10.35 -7.34
CA TRP A 720 -27.71 -10.80 -5.95
C TRP A 720 -28.99 -10.39 -5.24
N GLY A 721 -30.01 -11.24 -5.38
CA GLY A 721 -31.35 -11.02 -4.86
C GLY A 721 -32.42 -11.17 -5.94
N LEU A 722 -33.67 -11.05 -5.49
CA LEU A 722 -34.88 -11.03 -6.31
C LEU A 722 -35.50 -9.62 -6.31
N PRO A 723 -36.39 -9.29 -7.26
CA PRO A 723 -37.08 -8.00 -7.28
C PRO A 723 -37.88 -7.66 -6.01
N THR A 724 -38.23 -8.67 -5.22
CA THR A 724 -38.98 -8.53 -3.96
C THR A 724 -38.11 -8.50 -2.72
N ASP A 725 -36.80 -8.70 -2.87
CA ASP A 725 -35.86 -8.66 -1.75
C ASP A 725 -35.56 -7.19 -1.43
N ILE A 726 -35.31 -6.90 -0.15
CA ILE A 726 -34.99 -5.57 0.35
C ILE A 726 -33.46 -5.49 0.50
N PRO A 727 -32.75 -4.67 -0.30
CA PRO A 727 -31.31 -4.57 -0.20
C PRO A 727 -30.87 -3.79 1.05
N VAL A 728 -29.67 -4.08 1.52
CA VAL A 728 -29.01 -3.39 2.63
C VAL A 728 -27.59 -3.00 2.20
N PRO A 729 -27.20 -1.72 2.27
CA PRO A 729 -28.00 -0.59 2.74
C PRO A 729 -29.13 -0.21 1.79
N ALA A 730 -30.33 -0.03 2.31
CA ALA A 730 -31.34 0.78 1.66
C ALA A 730 -32.13 1.53 2.71
N ARG A 731 -32.50 2.77 2.40
CA ARG A 731 -33.43 3.52 3.23
C ARG A 731 -34.80 2.84 3.17
N GLN A 732 -35.36 2.51 4.34
CA GLN A 732 -36.67 1.85 4.48
C GLN A 732 -37.78 2.82 4.84
#